data_AF-A0A1E3AI55-F1
#
_entry.id   AF-A0A1E3AI55-F1
#
_cell.length_a   1.000
_cell.length_b   1.000
_cell.length_c   1.000
_cell.angle_alpha   90.00
_cell.angle_beta   90.00
_cell.angle_gamma   90.00
#
_symmetry.space_group_name_H-M   'P 1'
#
loop_
_entity.id
_entity.type
_entity.pdbx_description
1 polymer ?
#
loop_
_entity_poly.entity_id
_entity_poly.type
_entity_poly.pdbx_seq_one_letter_code
_entity_poly.pdbx_strand_id
1 'polypeptide(L)'
;MKKIRLTVTAFFSIIILFTAFIIFFRLQTEAANRSTGDLKVTGGSYGEDYRYENNTLVILSDKPVTISGETKKDRIQVKTGVDANLTLKNLDIRTSGCALDAGDGKVSIKFSGSNYVKSGAKYAGIRVQEGAQVTLSGGKKDTLMVFGGSQAAGIGSEKDMAFGKITVSGGTVTATGGARAAGIGSGYQGTGGDILLKGGCISAYGGAGAADLGSPQEQDGKGTVTLNGNSMLFADDILDEFKKENGIWQSKNTIEVYQKVTLTYPLEIGSGRKLVIPPDGELAIPEGTECVNKGEIYAYGILDVSGTLRNEGEIYDYQGDLEEVSGITGKQASFRDLKDIYLSDGTILFTQDGYEQNGMQFLIVDSSYRGYTIYGDGKEHKASIEVSSGVSVSCTLEDVLLSPEGNAYALTVGEGAEAVLTLKGENTFTGGASPISGSILMQKDAELELKGNGSLTLQSGNGSKMVLSGDGSADDEEELPEEEADEETEVRITEDEKKMEAFLERDMLERLSDAGESLDINGRMARIRLNGRGIDELLAATAGDIKVRVRPFVLTDKFTEGKLYIEDRPVLDIQVLEVLGEEEEIVDIHFKNGLVTLSIPYQKPSAEDAGNLGLVYVGADNTLDWIKNSYYDGDKKVMVSDVTHFSVYGIGYKSPAAKDSEQKSTVSGNTVNKQ
;
A
#
# COMPACT_ATOMS: atom_id res chain seq x y z
N MET A 1 61.56 -5.58 79.46
CA MET A 1 60.63 -5.09 78.42
C MET A 1 61.21 -4.98 76.99
N LYS A 2 62.48 -5.33 76.71
CA LYS A 2 63.05 -5.25 75.33
C LYS A 2 62.93 -6.53 74.49
N LYS A 3 62.69 -7.71 75.08
CA LYS A 3 62.59 -9.00 74.35
C LYS A 3 61.20 -9.35 73.79
N ILE A 4 60.14 -8.62 74.15
CA ILE A 4 58.76 -8.90 73.71
C ILE A 4 58.35 -8.01 72.50
N ARG A 5 59.02 -6.86 72.29
CA ARG A 5 58.74 -5.98 71.15
C ARG A 5 59.24 -6.53 69.80
N LEU A 6 60.35 -7.28 69.78
CA LEU A 6 60.89 -7.83 68.53
C LEU A 6 60.01 -8.96 67.96
N THR A 7 59.37 -9.74 68.83
CA THR A 7 58.50 -10.85 68.43
C THR A 7 57.16 -10.38 67.88
N VAL A 8 56.58 -9.31 68.43
CA VAL A 8 55.28 -8.79 67.96
C VAL A 8 55.42 -8.07 66.61
N THR A 9 56.48 -7.28 66.40
CA THR A 9 56.69 -6.59 65.11
C THR A 9 57.01 -7.58 63.98
N ALA A 10 57.82 -8.61 64.25
CA ALA A 10 58.08 -9.66 63.27
C ALA A 10 56.82 -10.48 62.93
N PHE A 11 55.94 -10.74 63.91
CA PHE A 11 54.67 -11.45 63.67
C PHE A 11 53.71 -10.66 62.79
N PHE A 12 53.57 -9.34 63.03
CA PHE A 12 52.74 -8.47 62.19
C PHE A 12 53.31 -8.31 60.78
N SER A 13 54.63 -8.21 60.62
CA SER A 13 55.27 -8.17 59.30
C SER A 13 55.08 -9.47 58.52
N ILE A 14 55.12 -10.63 59.19
CA ILE A 14 54.86 -11.94 58.56
C ILE A 14 53.39 -12.05 58.15
N ILE A 15 52.44 -11.62 58.98
CA ILE A 15 51.01 -11.64 58.62
C ILE A 15 50.73 -10.73 57.42
N ILE A 16 51.31 -9.53 57.37
CA ILE A 16 51.16 -8.61 56.22
C ILE A 16 51.82 -9.19 54.96
N LEU A 17 52.99 -9.83 55.07
CA LEU A 17 53.61 -10.51 53.93
C LEU A 17 52.77 -11.72 53.48
N PHE A 18 52.16 -12.46 54.40
CA PHE A 18 51.35 -13.63 54.10
C PHE A 18 50.00 -13.24 53.49
N THR A 19 49.35 -12.16 53.97
CA THR A 19 48.14 -11.63 53.34
C THR A 19 48.45 -10.99 51.99
N ALA A 20 49.55 -10.24 51.86
CA ALA A 20 50.01 -9.74 50.56
C ALA A 20 50.37 -10.87 49.60
N PHE A 21 50.97 -11.96 50.10
CA PHE A 21 51.27 -13.15 49.31
C PHE A 21 50.00 -13.88 48.89
N ILE A 22 49.00 -14.05 49.77
CA ILE A 22 47.69 -14.64 49.42
C ILE A 22 46.96 -13.75 48.40
N ILE A 23 47.00 -12.43 48.57
CA ILE A 23 46.41 -11.47 47.63
C ILE A 23 47.14 -11.53 46.28
N PHE A 24 48.47 -11.57 46.27
CA PHE A 24 49.28 -11.69 45.05
C PHE A 24 49.10 -13.05 44.37
N PHE A 25 48.99 -14.14 45.12
CA PHE A 25 48.68 -15.48 44.58
C PHE A 25 47.25 -15.53 44.06
N ARG A 26 46.27 -14.95 44.75
CA ARG A 26 44.89 -14.78 44.27
C ARG A 26 44.85 -13.95 42.99
N LEU A 27 45.58 -12.83 42.92
CA LEU A 27 45.72 -12.01 41.71
C LEU A 27 46.41 -12.75 40.56
N GLN A 28 47.44 -13.55 40.84
CA GLN A 28 48.07 -14.40 39.83
C GLN A 28 47.19 -15.58 39.41
N THR A 29 46.36 -16.11 40.30
CA THR A 29 45.43 -17.21 40.00
C THR A 29 44.22 -16.68 39.23
N GLU A 30 43.70 -15.50 39.56
CA GLU A 30 42.70 -14.75 38.77
C GLU A 30 43.27 -14.29 37.42
N ALA A 31 44.55 -13.89 37.34
CA ALA A 31 45.20 -13.52 36.08
C ALA A 31 45.54 -14.75 35.20
N ALA A 32 45.91 -15.89 35.80
CA ALA A 32 46.19 -17.14 35.08
C ALA A 32 44.90 -17.84 34.63
N ASN A 33 43.80 -17.73 35.38
CA ASN A 33 42.47 -18.18 34.95
C ASN A 33 41.81 -17.22 33.94
N ARG A 34 42.31 -15.99 33.78
CA ARG A 34 41.80 -15.00 32.80
C ARG A 34 42.25 -15.23 31.35
N SER A 35 43.03 -16.28 31.04
CA SER A 35 43.50 -16.53 29.67
C SER A 35 43.32 -17.99 29.25
N THR A 36 42.54 -18.21 28.20
CA THR A 36 42.80 -19.21 27.13
C THR A 36 41.88 -19.03 25.91
N GLY A 37 40.80 -18.25 26.01
CA GLY A 37 39.94 -17.91 24.86
C GLY A 37 40.32 -16.62 24.14
N ASP A 38 40.04 -16.57 22.85
CA ASP A 38 40.07 -15.42 21.96
C ASP A 38 38.99 -14.37 22.33
N LEU A 39 37.86 -14.78 22.94
CA LEU A 39 36.77 -13.82 23.28
C LEU A 39 37.04 -13.08 24.59
N LYS A 40 36.74 -11.79 24.58
CA LYS A 40 36.84 -10.88 25.71
C LYS A 40 35.49 -10.76 26.40
N VAL A 41 35.49 -10.94 27.72
CA VAL A 41 34.30 -10.82 28.57
C VAL A 41 34.46 -9.65 29.53
N THR A 42 33.43 -8.82 29.63
CA THR A 42 33.31 -7.75 30.64
C THR A 42 31.95 -7.84 31.32
N GLY A 43 31.87 -7.39 32.58
CA GLY A 43 30.74 -7.76 33.43
C GLY A 43 30.89 -9.17 34.00
N GLY A 44 30.19 -9.44 35.10
CA GLY A 44 30.32 -10.68 35.87
C GLY A 44 31.71 -10.95 36.46
N SER A 45 31.80 -12.01 37.24
CA SER A 45 33.01 -12.52 37.89
C SER A 45 33.42 -13.86 37.27
N TYR A 46 34.70 -14.01 36.91
CA TYR A 46 35.25 -15.28 36.43
C TYR A 46 35.15 -16.35 37.52
N GLY A 47 34.71 -17.56 37.15
CA GLY A 47 34.51 -18.71 38.05
C GLY A 47 33.14 -18.75 38.72
N GLU A 48 32.43 -17.62 38.79
CA GLU A 48 31.09 -17.51 39.35
C GLU A 48 30.02 -17.33 38.27
N ASP A 49 30.20 -16.33 37.40
CA ASP A 49 29.23 -15.95 36.36
C ASP A 49 29.61 -16.50 34.99
N TYR A 50 30.90 -16.65 34.74
CA TYR A 50 31.41 -17.29 33.52
C TYR A 50 32.75 -17.97 33.78
N ARG A 51 33.10 -18.95 32.95
CA ARG A 51 34.44 -19.55 32.93
C ARG A 51 34.84 -19.97 31.53
N TYR A 52 36.13 -20.24 31.33
CA TYR A 52 36.64 -20.83 30.09
C TYR A 52 37.06 -22.28 30.28
N GLU A 53 36.59 -23.17 29.40
CA GLU A 53 37.04 -24.57 29.34
C GLU A 53 37.03 -25.09 27.90
N ASN A 54 38.15 -25.62 27.41
CA ASN A 54 38.27 -26.26 26.09
C ASN A 54 37.71 -25.42 24.92
N ASN A 55 38.18 -24.17 24.80
CA ASN A 55 37.68 -23.16 23.84
C ASN A 55 36.17 -22.89 23.97
N THR A 56 35.61 -23.01 25.18
CA THR A 56 34.20 -22.74 25.47
C THR A 56 34.14 -21.67 26.54
N LEU A 57 33.54 -20.54 26.23
CA LEU A 57 33.07 -19.59 27.22
C LEU A 57 31.74 -20.10 27.78
N VAL A 58 31.76 -20.65 28.99
CA VAL A 58 30.57 -21.17 29.66
C VAL A 58 29.98 -20.11 30.56
N ILE A 59 28.70 -19.80 30.36
CA ILE A 59 27.91 -18.85 31.17
C ILE A 59 27.22 -19.63 32.28
N LEU A 60 27.36 -19.15 33.52
CA LEU A 60 27.04 -19.89 34.75
C LEU A 60 25.92 -19.27 35.57
N SER A 61 25.57 -18.01 35.32
CA SER A 61 24.55 -17.27 36.05
C SER A 61 23.78 -16.30 35.14
N ASP A 62 22.76 -15.66 35.71
CA ASP A 62 21.97 -14.61 35.09
C ASP A 62 22.65 -13.23 35.12
N LYS A 63 23.84 -13.12 35.73
CA LYS A 63 24.55 -11.85 35.81
C LYS A 63 24.89 -11.34 34.40
N PRO A 64 24.54 -10.10 34.04
CA PRO A 64 24.82 -9.59 32.71
C PRO A 64 26.32 -9.58 32.38
N VAL A 65 26.65 -10.15 31.22
CA VAL A 65 28.01 -10.16 30.66
C VAL A 65 28.02 -9.64 29.22
N THR A 66 29.07 -8.92 28.85
CA THR A 66 29.32 -8.45 27.49
C THR A 66 30.48 -9.22 26.88
N ILE A 67 30.25 -9.81 25.71
CA ILE A 67 31.16 -10.70 25.00
C ILE A 67 31.53 -10.04 23.66
N SER A 68 32.82 -9.99 23.36
CA SER A 68 33.37 -9.36 22.15
C SER A 68 34.63 -10.10 21.67
N GLY A 69 35.07 -9.82 20.45
CA GLY A 69 36.29 -10.39 19.87
C GLY A 69 36.01 -11.22 18.63
N GLU A 70 37.08 -11.63 17.96
CA GLU A 70 37.04 -12.49 16.77
C GLU A 70 37.67 -13.84 17.09
N THR A 71 37.06 -14.94 16.65
CA THR A 71 37.60 -16.29 16.84
C THR A 71 37.19 -17.26 15.75
N LYS A 72 38.03 -18.27 15.53
CA LYS A 72 37.71 -19.47 14.74
C LYS A 72 37.65 -20.76 15.56
N LYS A 73 37.82 -20.66 16.87
CA LYS A 73 37.98 -21.79 17.78
C LYS A 73 36.98 -21.73 18.91
N ASP A 74 36.86 -20.56 19.53
CA ASP A 74 36.02 -20.38 20.69
C ASP A 74 34.54 -20.47 20.34
N ARG A 75 33.77 -20.89 21.34
CA ARG A 75 32.31 -20.94 21.32
C ARG A 75 31.75 -20.44 22.64
N ILE A 76 30.48 -20.08 22.63
CA ILE A 76 29.72 -19.65 23.81
C ILE A 76 28.72 -20.75 24.15
N GLN A 77 28.62 -21.08 25.44
CA GLN A 77 27.62 -22.04 25.93
C GLN A 77 26.96 -21.51 27.20
N VAL A 78 25.65 -21.40 27.21
CA VAL A 78 24.89 -21.23 28.45
C VAL A 78 24.73 -22.59 29.10
N LYS A 79 25.11 -22.68 30.38
CA LYS A 79 25.02 -23.92 31.15
C LYS A 79 23.54 -24.34 31.30
N THR A 80 23.27 -25.64 31.24
CA THR A 80 21.96 -26.22 31.55
C THR A 80 21.41 -25.73 32.90
N GLY A 81 20.14 -25.36 32.94
CA GLY A 81 19.42 -24.84 34.09
C GLY A 81 19.73 -23.38 34.43
N VAL A 82 20.39 -22.63 33.54
CA VAL A 82 20.76 -21.23 33.75
C VAL A 82 19.98 -20.31 32.82
N ASP A 83 19.30 -19.32 33.39
CA ASP A 83 18.86 -18.13 32.68
C ASP A 83 20.06 -17.19 32.50
N ALA A 84 20.22 -16.57 31.33
CA ALA A 84 21.42 -15.80 31.00
C ALA A 84 21.12 -14.47 30.30
N ASN A 85 21.94 -13.45 30.60
CA ASN A 85 21.86 -12.12 30.01
C ASN A 85 23.16 -11.77 29.30
N LEU A 86 23.17 -11.93 27.97
CA LEU A 86 24.35 -11.74 27.13
C LEU A 86 24.25 -10.43 26.36
N THR A 87 25.36 -9.70 26.25
CA THR A 87 25.53 -8.64 25.26
C THR A 87 26.63 -9.01 24.28
N LEU A 88 26.30 -9.26 23.01
CA LEU A 88 27.26 -9.41 21.94
C LEU A 88 27.69 -8.01 21.46
N LYS A 89 28.99 -7.74 21.42
CA LYS A 89 29.51 -6.42 21.02
C LYS A 89 30.62 -6.57 20.00
N ASN A 90 30.32 -6.25 18.74
CA ASN A 90 31.23 -6.47 17.62
C ASN A 90 31.85 -7.89 17.65
N LEU A 91 31.01 -8.88 17.95
CA LEU A 91 31.43 -10.27 18.10
C LEU A 91 31.54 -10.93 16.73
N ASP A 92 32.59 -11.69 16.50
CA ASP A 92 32.78 -12.46 15.27
C ASP A 92 33.25 -13.89 15.58
N ILE A 93 32.34 -14.86 15.52
CA ILE A 93 32.63 -16.28 15.75
C ILE A 93 32.46 -17.05 14.44
N ARG A 94 33.52 -17.75 14.03
CA ARG A 94 33.54 -18.65 12.86
C ARG A 94 34.17 -20.00 13.20
N THR A 95 33.48 -20.79 14.01
CA THR A 95 34.02 -22.04 14.55
C THR A 95 33.53 -23.26 13.77
N SER A 96 34.24 -24.39 13.91
CA SER A 96 33.77 -25.71 13.44
C SER A 96 32.81 -26.39 14.42
N GLY A 97 32.62 -25.84 15.62
CA GLY A 97 31.63 -26.29 16.61
C GLY A 97 30.31 -25.51 16.55
N CYS A 98 29.45 -25.69 17.57
CA CYS A 98 28.32 -24.79 17.80
C CYS A 98 28.88 -23.44 18.31
N ALA A 99 28.64 -22.35 17.58
CA ALA A 99 29.19 -21.04 17.90
C ALA A 99 28.56 -20.44 19.16
N LEU A 100 27.23 -20.56 19.31
CA LEU A 100 26.50 -20.12 20.50
C LEU A 100 25.41 -21.14 20.83
N ASP A 101 25.54 -21.81 21.97
CA ASP A 101 24.53 -22.70 22.54
C ASP A 101 23.78 -21.99 23.66
N ALA A 102 22.46 -21.77 23.49
CA ALA A 102 21.64 -21.07 24.47
C ALA A 102 21.22 -21.93 25.67
N GLY A 103 21.59 -23.22 25.71
CA GLY A 103 21.17 -24.11 26.79
C GLY A 103 19.66 -24.36 26.76
N ASP A 104 19.02 -24.53 27.92
CA ASP A 104 17.59 -24.85 28.09
C ASP A 104 16.82 -23.79 28.92
N GLY A 105 17.49 -22.72 29.34
CA GLY A 105 16.89 -21.64 30.13
C GLY A 105 16.34 -20.49 29.27
N LYS A 106 16.03 -19.38 29.94
CA LYS A 106 15.68 -18.10 29.31
C LYS A 106 16.95 -17.30 29.06
N VAL A 107 17.26 -17.06 27.79
CA VAL A 107 18.47 -16.33 27.39
C VAL A 107 18.10 -15.05 26.65
N SER A 108 18.45 -13.92 27.26
CA SER A 108 18.37 -12.61 26.61
C SER A 108 19.71 -12.31 25.94
N ILE A 109 19.71 -12.24 24.61
CA ILE A 109 20.88 -11.88 23.81
C ILE A 109 20.66 -10.48 23.24
N LYS A 110 21.27 -9.50 23.90
CA LYS A 110 21.41 -8.15 23.35
C LYS A 110 22.58 -8.12 22.38
N PHE A 111 22.49 -7.45 21.25
CA PHE A 111 23.61 -7.23 20.34
C PHE A 111 23.81 -5.75 20.06
N SER A 112 25.08 -5.36 19.92
CA SER A 112 25.50 -3.99 19.64
C SER A 112 26.66 -3.97 18.63
N GLY A 113 26.67 -2.97 17.76
CA GLY A 113 27.55 -2.94 16.60
C GLY A 113 27.27 -4.08 15.62
N SER A 114 28.29 -4.56 14.93
CA SER A 114 28.16 -5.59 13.89
C SER A 114 28.59 -6.96 14.41
N ASN A 115 27.66 -7.92 14.48
CA ASN A 115 27.92 -9.23 15.05
C ASN A 115 27.75 -10.33 13.98
N TYR A 116 28.66 -11.30 13.99
CA TYR A 116 28.72 -12.41 13.04
C TYR A 116 28.87 -13.73 13.80
N VAL A 117 27.93 -14.66 13.63
CA VAL A 117 27.90 -15.95 14.32
C VAL A 117 27.75 -17.06 13.30
N LYS A 118 28.79 -17.86 13.10
CA LYS A 118 28.79 -18.99 12.17
C LYS A 118 29.27 -20.25 12.85
N SER A 119 28.41 -21.26 12.81
CA SER A 119 28.66 -22.59 13.33
C SER A 119 29.27 -23.53 12.29
N GLY A 120 29.79 -24.65 12.78
CA GLY A 120 30.26 -25.76 11.95
C GLY A 120 29.12 -26.62 11.40
N ALA A 121 29.49 -27.58 10.55
CA ALA A 121 28.59 -28.28 9.63
C ALA A 121 27.36 -28.98 10.24
N LYS A 122 27.29 -29.23 11.54
CA LYS A 122 26.17 -29.94 12.17
C LYS A 122 25.26 -29.05 13.01
N TYR A 123 25.66 -27.80 13.28
CA TYR A 123 25.08 -27.00 14.35
C TYR A 123 24.33 -25.81 13.79
N ALA A 124 23.27 -25.42 14.48
CA ALA A 124 22.67 -24.12 14.26
C ALA A 124 23.68 -23.01 14.58
N GLY A 125 23.59 -21.86 13.91
CA GLY A 125 24.47 -20.73 14.20
C GLY A 125 24.30 -20.25 15.63
N ILE A 126 23.04 -20.04 16.03
CA ILE A 126 22.62 -19.93 17.43
C ILE A 126 21.70 -21.10 17.72
N ARG A 127 22.11 -21.99 18.63
CA ARG A 127 21.32 -23.15 19.00
C ARG A 127 20.29 -22.80 20.08
N VAL A 128 19.02 -23.05 19.76
CA VAL A 128 17.84 -22.90 20.61
C VAL A 128 17.11 -24.25 20.62
N GLN A 129 17.59 -25.16 21.45
CA GLN A 129 16.99 -26.50 21.58
C GLN A 129 15.60 -26.43 22.24
N GLU A 130 14.83 -27.50 22.12
CA GLU A 130 13.55 -27.66 22.82
C GLU A 130 13.64 -27.29 24.31
N GLY A 131 12.67 -26.53 24.81
CA GLY A 131 12.64 -25.99 26.17
C GLY A 131 13.34 -24.64 26.36
N ALA A 132 14.33 -24.31 25.52
CA ALA A 132 15.01 -23.02 25.58
C ALA A 132 14.10 -21.85 25.17
N GLN A 133 14.34 -20.66 25.71
CA GLN A 133 13.64 -19.44 25.31
C GLN A 133 14.65 -18.32 25.06
N VAL A 134 14.84 -17.95 23.80
CA VAL A 134 15.81 -16.93 23.39
C VAL A 134 15.11 -15.65 22.98
N THR A 135 15.53 -14.52 23.55
CA THR A 135 15.12 -13.18 23.10
C THR A 135 16.31 -12.44 22.51
N LEU A 136 16.21 -12.04 21.24
CA LEU A 136 17.20 -11.25 20.51
C LEU A 136 16.78 -9.79 20.49
N SER A 137 17.70 -8.88 20.85
CA SER A 137 17.44 -7.44 20.83
C SER A 137 18.67 -6.62 20.44
N GLY A 138 18.50 -5.67 19.53
CA GLY A 138 19.52 -4.69 19.15
C GLY A 138 18.92 -3.29 18.96
N GLY A 139 19.76 -2.26 18.90
CA GLY A 139 19.35 -0.94 18.47
C GLY A 139 19.19 -0.85 16.94
N LYS A 140 18.60 0.26 16.45
CA LYS A 140 18.31 0.51 15.02
C LYS A 140 19.50 0.32 14.07
N LYS A 141 20.74 0.46 14.55
CA LYS A 141 21.98 0.33 13.77
C LYS A 141 22.78 -0.94 14.08
N ASP A 142 22.32 -1.74 15.03
CA ASP A 142 23.02 -2.94 15.47
C ASP A 142 22.60 -4.11 14.58
N THR A 143 23.58 -4.93 14.18
CA THR A 143 23.36 -6.05 13.27
C THR A 143 23.82 -7.36 13.88
N LEU A 144 23.09 -8.44 13.56
CA LEU A 144 23.41 -9.81 13.91
C LEU A 144 23.21 -10.70 12.68
N MET A 145 24.32 -11.20 12.13
CA MET A 145 24.32 -12.17 11.03
C MET A 145 24.62 -13.57 11.56
N VAL A 146 23.74 -14.53 11.29
CA VAL A 146 23.82 -15.89 11.85
C VAL A 146 23.75 -16.94 10.76
N PHE A 147 24.67 -17.90 10.80
CA PHE A 147 24.80 -18.95 9.79
C PHE A 147 24.83 -20.34 10.42
N GLY A 148 23.88 -21.17 10.00
CA GLY A 148 23.81 -22.59 10.31
C GLY A 148 24.80 -23.43 9.52
N GLY A 149 25.08 -24.63 10.05
CA GLY A 149 25.77 -25.69 9.34
C GLY A 149 24.88 -26.41 8.31
N SER A 150 25.42 -27.46 7.68
CA SER A 150 24.67 -28.35 6.78
C SER A 150 23.44 -28.92 7.48
N GLN A 151 22.26 -28.73 6.88
CA GLN A 151 20.98 -29.21 7.41
C GLN A 151 20.61 -28.68 8.82
N ALA A 152 21.26 -27.62 9.29
CA ALA A 152 20.96 -26.98 10.56
C ALA A 152 20.47 -25.54 10.34
N ALA A 153 19.61 -25.04 11.22
CA ALA A 153 19.04 -23.71 11.09
C ALA A 153 20.08 -22.60 11.27
N GLY A 154 19.80 -21.40 10.78
CA GLY A 154 20.58 -20.22 11.17
C GLY A 154 20.44 -19.99 12.69
N ILE A 155 19.21 -19.80 13.13
CA ILE A 155 18.84 -19.66 14.55
C ILE A 155 17.77 -20.71 14.86
N GLY A 156 18.03 -21.58 15.83
CA GLY A 156 17.10 -22.64 16.23
C GLY A 156 17.80 -23.97 16.41
N SER A 157 17.38 -25.05 15.75
CA SER A 157 17.89 -26.39 16.02
C SER A 157 18.77 -27.00 14.92
N GLU A 158 19.48 -28.07 15.29
CA GLU A 158 20.12 -28.98 14.35
C GLU A 158 19.12 -29.87 13.61
N LYS A 159 19.63 -30.65 12.64
CA LYS A 159 18.89 -31.70 11.95
C LYS A 159 18.21 -32.66 12.93
N ASP A 160 16.98 -33.07 12.62
CA ASP A 160 16.13 -34.03 13.35
C ASP A 160 15.75 -33.58 14.78
N MET A 161 16.03 -32.32 15.16
CA MET A 161 15.81 -31.81 16.51
C MET A 161 14.71 -30.75 16.53
N ALA A 162 13.86 -30.77 17.55
CA ALA A 162 12.93 -29.67 17.80
C ALA A 162 13.65 -28.41 18.32
N PHE A 163 13.10 -27.24 18.05
CA PHE A 163 13.62 -25.97 18.55
C PHE A 163 12.75 -25.36 19.65
N GLY A 164 13.35 -24.52 20.48
CA GLY A 164 12.69 -23.79 21.56
C GLY A 164 12.02 -22.50 21.08
N LYS A 165 11.61 -21.65 22.02
CA LYS A 165 10.98 -20.36 21.69
C LYS A 165 12.03 -19.33 21.26
N ILE A 166 11.78 -18.65 20.16
CA ILE A 166 12.61 -17.56 19.64
C ILE A 166 11.78 -16.28 19.62
N THR A 167 12.29 -15.20 20.18
CA THR A 167 11.68 -13.87 20.13
C THR A 167 12.68 -12.87 19.57
N VAL A 168 12.29 -12.07 18.59
CA VAL A 168 13.09 -10.95 18.08
C VAL A 168 12.36 -9.66 18.42
N SER A 169 13.02 -8.75 19.16
CA SER A 169 12.40 -7.51 19.62
C SER A 169 13.07 -6.23 19.08
N GLY A 170 14.19 -6.35 18.38
CA GLY A 170 14.87 -5.20 17.79
C GLY A 170 16.19 -5.55 17.11
N GLY A 171 16.77 -4.55 16.44
CA GLY A 171 17.98 -4.65 15.63
C GLY A 171 17.74 -5.27 14.25
N THR A 172 18.80 -5.34 13.45
CA THR A 172 18.78 -6.02 12.16
C THR A 172 19.32 -7.44 12.33
N VAL A 173 18.48 -8.45 12.08
CA VAL A 173 18.83 -9.87 12.21
C VAL A 173 18.78 -10.53 10.85
N THR A 174 19.89 -11.11 10.42
CA THR A 174 19.95 -11.93 9.20
C THR A 174 20.31 -13.36 9.59
N ALA A 175 19.44 -14.32 9.30
CA ALA A 175 19.66 -15.71 9.65
C ALA A 175 19.59 -16.60 8.39
N THR A 176 20.64 -17.39 8.17
CA THR A 176 20.73 -18.29 7.01
C THR A 176 20.93 -19.72 7.47
N GLY A 177 20.00 -20.59 7.07
CA GLY A 177 20.07 -22.04 7.28
C GLY A 177 20.98 -22.74 6.28
N GLY A 178 21.40 -23.95 6.62
CA GLY A 178 22.01 -24.85 5.65
C GLY A 178 20.98 -25.47 4.71
N ALA A 179 21.45 -26.24 3.71
CA ALA A 179 20.58 -26.95 2.78
C ALA A 179 19.46 -27.73 3.51
N ARG A 180 18.20 -27.55 3.07
CA ARG A 180 16.99 -28.15 3.67
C ARG A 180 16.72 -27.78 5.15
N ALA A 181 17.25 -26.66 5.64
CA ALA A 181 16.98 -26.14 6.97
C ALA A 181 16.51 -24.68 6.91
N ALA A 182 15.76 -24.26 7.93
CA ALA A 182 15.21 -22.90 8.00
C ALA A 182 16.28 -21.85 8.31
N GLY A 183 16.03 -20.60 7.91
CA GLY A 183 16.80 -19.46 8.41
C GLY A 183 16.62 -19.31 9.92
N ILE A 184 15.36 -19.23 10.36
CA ILE A 184 14.97 -19.22 11.78
C ILE A 184 13.94 -20.32 12.01
N GLY A 185 14.26 -21.31 12.84
CA GLY A 185 13.39 -22.45 13.09
C GLY A 185 14.18 -23.74 13.23
N SER A 186 13.72 -24.84 12.65
CA SER A 186 14.38 -26.13 12.80
C SER A 186 15.38 -26.47 11.69
N GLY A 187 16.31 -27.36 12.02
CA GLY A 187 17.09 -28.09 11.03
C GLY A 187 16.22 -29.06 10.22
N TYR A 188 16.81 -29.68 9.20
CA TYR A 188 16.13 -30.66 8.34
C TYR A 188 15.39 -31.72 9.17
N GLN A 189 14.11 -31.97 8.89
CA GLN A 189 13.23 -32.91 9.62
C GLN A 189 13.04 -32.62 11.12
N GLY A 190 13.53 -31.48 11.63
CA GLY A 190 13.22 -31.02 12.99
C GLY A 190 11.88 -30.28 13.02
N THR A 191 11.21 -30.25 14.17
CA THR A 191 9.82 -29.76 14.34
C THR A 191 9.71 -28.61 15.35
N GLY A 192 8.48 -28.10 15.53
CA GLY A 192 8.06 -27.39 16.74
C GLY A 192 8.37 -25.90 16.79
N GLY A 193 8.47 -25.38 18.03
CA GLY A 193 8.90 -24.03 18.38
C GLY A 193 7.93 -22.88 18.10
N ASP A 194 8.02 -21.82 18.91
CA ASP A 194 7.32 -20.57 18.68
C ASP A 194 8.31 -19.50 18.23
N ILE A 195 8.02 -18.81 17.12
CA ILE A 195 8.78 -17.64 16.67
C ILE A 195 7.90 -16.40 16.84
N LEU A 196 8.34 -15.45 17.66
CA LEU A 196 7.61 -14.21 17.95
C LEU A 196 8.41 -12.98 17.54
N LEU A 197 7.92 -12.24 16.55
CA LEU A 197 8.58 -11.06 15.99
C LEU A 197 7.90 -9.79 16.50
N LYS A 198 8.51 -9.15 17.50
CA LYS A 198 7.99 -7.93 18.17
C LYS A 198 8.55 -6.61 17.64
N GLY A 199 9.75 -6.66 17.08
CA GLY A 199 10.38 -5.52 16.41
C GLY A 199 11.66 -5.95 15.74
N GLY A 200 12.27 -5.02 15.00
CA GLY A 200 13.50 -5.28 14.25
C GLY A 200 13.27 -5.37 12.75
N CYS A 201 14.38 -5.48 12.02
CA CYS A 201 14.40 -5.78 10.60
C CYS A 201 15.01 -7.17 10.43
N ILE A 202 14.18 -8.15 10.10
CA ILE A 202 14.50 -9.57 10.13
C ILE A 202 14.51 -10.11 8.70
N SER A 203 15.63 -10.66 8.27
CA SER A 203 15.73 -11.43 7.03
C SER A 203 16.09 -12.86 7.35
N ALA A 204 15.23 -13.81 6.97
CA ALA A 204 15.51 -15.22 7.12
C ALA A 204 15.64 -15.86 5.74
N TYR A 205 16.61 -16.75 5.61
CA TYR A 205 16.89 -17.46 4.37
C TYR A 205 17.05 -18.95 4.68
N GLY A 206 16.07 -19.73 4.24
CA GLY A 206 16.11 -21.17 4.21
C GLY A 206 17.13 -21.64 3.17
N GLY A 207 17.73 -22.80 3.41
CA GLY A 207 18.51 -23.47 2.39
C GLY A 207 17.62 -24.08 1.30
N ALA A 208 18.21 -24.48 0.17
CA ALA A 208 17.47 -25.11 -0.92
C ALA A 208 16.53 -26.24 -0.45
N GLY A 209 15.25 -26.13 -0.82
CA GLY A 209 14.19 -27.08 -0.46
C GLY A 209 13.69 -26.96 0.99
N ALA A 210 13.87 -25.81 1.62
CA ALA A 210 13.32 -25.50 2.93
C ALA A 210 12.64 -24.12 3.00
N ALA A 211 11.71 -24.00 3.94
CA ALA A 211 11.12 -22.73 4.35
C ALA A 211 12.19 -21.77 4.90
N ASP A 212 11.91 -20.47 4.84
CA ASP A 212 12.74 -19.43 5.46
C ASP A 212 12.55 -19.37 6.98
N LEU A 213 11.30 -19.53 7.46
CA LEU A 213 10.96 -19.59 8.88
C LEU A 213 10.13 -20.81 9.25
N GLY A 214 10.33 -21.26 10.49
CA GLY A 214 9.59 -22.35 11.12
C GLY A 214 10.18 -23.71 10.77
N SER A 215 9.31 -24.69 10.58
CA SER A 215 9.71 -26.03 10.11
C SER A 215 10.09 -26.01 8.63
N PRO A 216 11.21 -26.62 8.21
CA PRO A 216 11.70 -26.52 6.83
C PRO A 216 10.86 -27.29 5.81
N GLN A 217 10.00 -28.23 6.24
CA GLN A 217 9.22 -29.09 5.35
C GLN A 217 7.82 -29.34 5.92
N GLU A 218 6.88 -29.70 5.05
CA GLU A 218 5.55 -30.18 5.43
C GLU A 218 5.66 -31.49 6.22
N GLN A 219 5.39 -31.44 7.52
CA GLN A 219 5.43 -32.59 8.44
C GLN A 219 4.55 -32.33 9.68
N ASP A 220 4.23 -33.39 10.42
CA ASP A 220 3.49 -33.28 11.69
C ASP A 220 4.32 -32.55 12.77
N GLY A 221 3.65 -31.75 13.60
CA GLY A 221 4.29 -31.01 14.70
C GLY A 221 4.86 -29.64 14.30
N LYS A 222 4.18 -28.91 13.41
CA LYS A 222 4.49 -27.52 13.07
C LYS A 222 4.43 -26.59 14.28
N GLY A 223 5.30 -25.58 14.28
CA GLY A 223 5.31 -24.50 15.24
C GLY A 223 4.33 -23.38 14.88
N THR A 224 4.46 -22.24 15.58
CA THR A 224 3.76 -20.99 15.25
C THR A 224 4.78 -19.90 14.96
N VAL A 225 4.56 -19.13 13.89
CA VAL A 225 5.22 -17.85 13.64
C VAL A 225 4.22 -16.74 13.88
N THR A 226 4.57 -15.75 14.69
CA THR A 226 3.71 -14.60 14.99
C THR A 226 4.43 -13.30 14.70
N LEU A 227 3.94 -12.57 13.70
CA LEU A 227 4.32 -11.19 13.41
C LEU A 227 3.43 -10.28 14.25
N ASN A 228 3.98 -9.73 15.34
CA ASN A 228 3.21 -8.91 16.28
C ASN A 228 4.07 -7.79 16.85
N GLY A 229 4.01 -6.63 16.21
CA GLY A 229 4.61 -5.39 16.66
C GLY A 229 5.17 -4.62 15.47
N ASN A 230 6.14 -3.75 15.72
CA ASN A 230 6.71 -2.89 14.68
C ASN A 230 7.85 -3.61 13.91
N SER A 231 7.66 -4.90 13.59
CA SER A 231 8.64 -5.76 12.94
C SER A 231 8.57 -5.62 11.43
N MET A 232 9.72 -5.69 10.76
CA MET A 232 9.82 -5.83 9.30
C MET A 232 10.43 -7.20 8.99
N LEU A 233 9.63 -8.11 8.43
CA LEU A 233 10.03 -9.48 8.09
C LEU A 233 10.24 -9.61 6.58
N PHE A 234 11.40 -10.13 6.18
CA PHE A 234 11.73 -10.49 4.80
C PHE A 234 11.94 -12.00 4.73
N ALA A 235 10.94 -12.70 4.22
CA ALA A 235 10.92 -14.16 4.11
C ALA A 235 9.85 -14.60 3.10
N ASP A 236 10.21 -15.47 2.17
CA ASP A 236 9.34 -15.92 1.08
C ASP A 236 8.44 -17.07 1.54
N ASP A 237 9.02 -18.09 2.17
CA ASP A 237 8.33 -19.33 2.53
C ASP A 237 8.25 -19.52 4.05
N ILE A 238 7.04 -19.60 4.59
CA ILE A 238 6.74 -19.89 5.99
C ILE A 238 5.76 -21.06 6.02
N LEU A 239 6.19 -22.24 6.49
CA LEU A 239 5.36 -23.45 6.47
C LEU A 239 4.62 -23.71 7.79
N ASP A 240 5.09 -23.13 8.89
CA ASP A 240 4.40 -23.17 10.18
C ASP A 240 3.14 -22.27 10.17
N GLU A 241 2.27 -22.40 11.19
CA GLU A 241 1.09 -21.52 11.31
C GLU A 241 1.57 -20.06 11.45
N PHE A 242 1.23 -19.22 10.48
CA PHE A 242 1.70 -17.83 10.44
C PHE A 242 0.58 -16.84 10.82
N LYS A 243 0.69 -16.28 12.03
CA LYS A 243 -0.22 -15.28 12.58
C LYS A 243 0.32 -13.88 12.27
N LYS A 244 -0.47 -13.09 11.53
CA LYS A 244 -0.14 -11.75 11.05
C LYS A 244 -0.92 -10.72 11.88
N GLU A 245 -0.45 -10.42 13.08
CA GLU A 245 -1.16 -9.56 14.02
C GLU A 245 -0.81 -8.08 13.83
N ASN A 246 0.47 -7.73 13.65
CA ASN A 246 0.93 -6.37 13.38
C ASN A 246 2.38 -6.39 12.86
N GLY A 247 2.68 -5.64 11.80
CA GLY A 247 4.03 -5.49 11.25
C GLY A 247 4.05 -5.41 9.72
N ILE A 248 5.25 -5.48 9.14
CA ILE A 248 5.46 -5.57 7.68
C ILE A 248 5.98 -6.96 7.36
N TRP A 249 5.41 -7.58 6.33
CA TRP A 249 5.95 -8.81 5.75
C TRP A 249 6.20 -8.63 4.26
N GLN A 250 7.43 -8.89 3.83
CA GLN A 250 7.76 -9.08 2.43
C GLN A 250 7.90 -10.57 2.12
N SER A 251 7.06 -11.05 1.20
CA SER A 251 7.18 -12.37 0.57
C SER A 251 7.26 -12.20 -0.94
N LYS A 252 8.33 -12.74 -1.53
CA LYS A 252 8.64 -12.68 -2.97
C LYS A 252 8.66 -11.21 -3.45
N ASN A 253 7.65 -10.84 -4.23
CA ASN A 253 7.50 -9.51 -4.82
C ASN A 253 6.45 -8.65 -4.13
N THR A 254 5.83 -9.12 -3.05
CA THR A 254 4.78 -8.39 -2.34
C THR A 254 5.28 -8.00 -0.94
N ILE A 255 5.04 -6.74 -0.57
CA ILE A 255 5.22 -6.21 0.78
C ILE A 255 3.83 -5.88 1.32
N GLU A 256 3.40 -6.53 2.39
CA GLU A 256 2.10 -6.28 3.03
C GLU A 256 2.30 -5.63 4.39
N VAL A 257 1.50 -4.59 4.66
CA VAL A 257 1.38 -3.94 5.97
C VAL A 257 0.22 -4.55 6.73
N TYR A 258 0.42 -4.90 7.99
CA TYR A 258 -0.64 -5.40 8.87
C TYR A 258 -0.85 -4.45 10.02
N GLN A 259 -2.09 -3.96 10.18
CA GLN A 259 -2.47 -2.97 11.18
C GLN A 259 -1.62 -1.69 11.06
N LYS A 260 -1.26 -1.08 12.19
CA LYS A 260 -0.50 0.17 12.25
C LYS A 260 0.99 -0.06 12.47
N VAL A 261 1.79 0.39 11.51
CA VAL A 261 3.25 0.26 11.50
C VAL A 261 3.90 1.64 11.31
N THR A 262 4.96 1.91 12.08
CA THR A 262 5.78 3.12 11.91
C THR A 262 7.19 2.71 11.51
N LEU A 263 7.68 3.11 10.34
CA LEU A 263 8.99 2.69 9.86
C LEU A 263 10.11 3.06 10.84
N THR A 264 10.72 2.04 11.43
CA THR A 264 11.91 2.17 12.27
C THR A 264 13.18 1.99 11.45
N TYR A 265 13.11 1.21 10.37
CA TYR A 265 14.21 0.96 9.43
C TYR A 265 13.84 1.51 8.05
N PRO A 266 14.83 1.91 7.23
CA PRO A 266 14.56 2.25 5.84
C PRO A 266 13.90 1.09 5.11
N LEU A 267 12.98 1.41 4.21
CA LEU A 267 12.28 0.44 3.36
C LEU A 267 12.54 0.77 1.89
N GLU A 268 12.91 -0.23 1.10
CA GLU A 268 13.02 -0.09 -0.35
C GLU A 268 12.06 -1.07 -1.04
N ILE A 269 11.12 -0.51 -1.80
CA ILE A 269 10.23 -1.25 -2.69
C ILE A 269 10.92 -1.30 -4.06
N GLY A 270 11.60 -2.41 -4.32
CA GLY A 270 12.36 -2.59 -5.57
C GLY A 270 11.46 -2.66 -6.82
N SER A 271 12.05 -2.46 -7.99
CA SER A 271 11.36 -2.61 -9.29
C SER A 271 10.69 -3.98 -9.41
N GLY A 272 9.45 -4.00 -9.91
CA GLY A 272 8.64 -5.22 -10.04
C GLY A 272 8.09 -5.76 -8.71
N ARG A 273 8.25 -5.02 -7.61
CA ARG A 273 7.59 -5.30 -6.33
C ARG A 273 6.41 -4.37 -6.13
N LYS A 274 5.44 -4.86 -5.36
CA LYS A 274 4.30 -4.08 -4.88
C LYS A 274 4.31 -4.00 -3.36
N LEU A 275 3.93 -2.85 -2.83
CA LEU A 275 3.57 -2.65 -1.43
C LEU A 275 2.08 -2.43 -1.32
N VAL A 276 1.42 -3.12 -0.41
CA VAL A 276 -0.01 -3.02 -0.15
C VAL A 276 -0.23 -2.56 1.29
N ILE A 277 -0.91 -1.43 1.44
CA ILE A 277 -1.46 -0.96 2.71
C ILE A 277 -2.96 -1.29 2.66
N PRO A 278 -3.45 -2.32 3.37
CA PRO A 278 -4.85 -2.72 3.33
C PRO A 278 -5.75 -1.62 3.93
N PRO A 279 -7.08 -1.66 3.71
CA PRO A 279 -8.01 -0.63 4.20
C PRO A 279 -7.94 -0.37 5.72
N ASP A 280 -7.67 -1.39 6.53
CA ASP A 280 -7.49 -1.30 7.99
C ASP A 280 -6.04 -1.04 8.43
N GLY A 281 -5.13 -0.87 7.47
CA GLY A 281 -3.71 -0.67 7.68
C GLY A 281 -3.29 0.79 7.72
N GLU A 282 -2.19 1.04 8.42
CA GLU A 282 -1.50 2.34 8.42
C GLU A 282 0.00 2.12 8.32
N LEU A 283 0.63 2.79 7.35
CA LEU A 283 2.08 2.89 7.24
C LEU A 283 2.52 4.34 7.48
N ALA A 284 3.15 4.57 8.62
CA ALA A 284 3.77 5.85 8.93
C ALA A 284 5.26 5.85 8.57
N ILE A 285 5.69 6.82 7.77
CA ILE A 285 7.07 7.16 7.47
C ILE A 285 7.41 8.37 8.34
N PRO A 286 8.04 8.21 9.52
CA PRO A 286 8.31 9.33 10.42
C PRO A 286 9.50 10.17 9.96
N GLU A 287 9.61 11.39 10.50
CA GLU A 287 10.79 12.25 10.31
C GLU A 287 12.10 11.49 10.57
N GLY A 288 13.10 11.71 9.70
CA GLY A 288 14.40 11.07 9.80
C GLY A 288 14.45 9.59 9.36
N THR A 289 13.36 9.05 8.82
CA THR A 289 13.33 7.76 8.11
C THR A 289 13.02 7.98 6.63
N GLU A 290 13.61 7.14 5.79
CA GLU A 290 13.47 7.17 4.34
C GLU A 290 12.79 5.88 3.85
N CYS A 291 11.81 6.04 2.96
CA CYS A 291 11.25 4.99 2.14
C CYS A 291 11.56 5.29 0.67
N VAL A 292 11.94 4.26 -0.08
CA VAL A 292 12.29 4.37 -1.51
C VAL A 292 11.35 3.50 -2.29
N ASN A 293 10.53 4.09 -3.16
CA ASN A 293 9.67 3.35 -4.06
C ASN A 293 10.25 3.34 -5.48
N LYS A 294 10.54 2.15 -6.00
CA LYS A 294 10.87 1.88 -7.41
C LYS A 294 9.87 0.91 -8.06
N GLY A 295 8.85 0.50 -7.32
CA GLY A 295 7.82 -0.43 -7.75
C GLY A 295 6.47 0.25 -7.67
N GLU A 296 5.49 -0.44 -7.08
CA GLU A 296 4.12 0.06 -6.95
C GLU A 296 3.71 0.10 -5.48
N ILE A 297 3.06 1.18 -5.05
CA ILE A 297 2.41 1.30 -3.75
C ILE A 297 0.90 1.36 -3.98
N TYR A 298 0.15 0.45 -3.37
CA TYR A 298 -1.31 0.47 -3.29
C TYR A 298 -1.71 0.89 -1.89
N ALA A 299 -2.06 2.17 -1.72
CA ALA A 299 -2.47 2.75 -0.45
C ALA A 299 -3.99 2.72 -0.32
N TYR A 300 -4.53 1.54 0.02
CA TYR A 300 -5.96 1.41 0.36
C TYR A 300 -6.26 1.96 1.74
N GLY A 301 -5.36 1.75 2.70
CA GLY A 301 -5.36 2.39 4.01
C GLY A 301 -4.48 3.64 4.07
N ILE A 302 -4.10 4.04 5.28
CA ILE A 302 -3.40 5.30 5.53
C ILE A 302 -1.90 5.18 5.21
N LEU A 303 -1.39 6.08 4.37
CA LEU A 303 0.04 6.31 4.16
C LEU A 303 0.44 7.67 4.75
N ASP A 304 0.91 7.69 6.00
CA ASP A 304 1.34 8.92 6.67
C ASP A 304 2.81 9.21 6.35
N VAL A 305 3.07 10.29 5.60
CA VAL A 305 4.42 10.68 5.17
C VAL A 305 4.87 11.96 5.87
N SER A 306 5.39 11.81 7.09
CA SER A 306 6.08 12.88 7.82
C SER A 306 7.59 12.96 7.51
N GLY A 307 8.19 11.85 7.06
CA GLY A 307 9.59 11.72 6.68
C GLY A 307 9.82 11.93 5.19
N THR A 308 10.64 11.08 4.57
CA THR A 308 10.90 11.14 3.12
C THR A 308 10.45 9.85 2.45
N LEU A 309 9.51 9.98 1.50
CA LEU A 309 9.18 8.95 0.51
C LEU A 309 9.74 9.40 -0.85
N ARG A 310 10.84 8.78 -1.30
CA ARG A 310 11.34 9.01 -2.66
C ARG A 310 10.64 8.06 -3.62
N ASN A 311 9.80 8.63 -4.48
CA ASN A 311 9.03 7.89 -5.46
C ASN A 311 9.65 7.97 -6.87
N GLU A 312 10.24 6.84 -7.28
CA GLU A 312 10.73 6.53 -8.62
C GLU A 312 9.79 5.55 -9.37
N GLY A 313 8.70 5.12 -8.72
CA GLY A 313 7.70 4.20 -9.27
C GLY A 313 6.27 4.78 -9.23
N GLU A 314 5.28 3.93 -8.99
CA GLU A 314 3.85 4.31 -8.94
C GLU A 314 3.32 4.30 -7.51
N ILE A 315 2.45 5.27 -7.19
CA ILE A 315 1.68 5.31 -5.95
C ILE A 315 0.21 5.47 -6.35
N TYR A 316 -0.61 4.49 -6.00
CA TYR A 316 -2.05 4.50 -6.18
C TYR A 316 -2.69 4.85 -4.84
N ASP A 317 -3.23 6.06 -4.76
CA ASP A 317 -3.88 6.61 -3.56
C ASP A 317 -5.38 6.42 -3.64
N TYR A 318 -5.93 5.61 -2.72
CA TYR A 318 -7.36 5.34 -2.67
C TYR A 318 -8.10 6.17 -1.61
N GLN A 319 -7.37 6.98 -0.83
CA GLN A 319 -7.95 7.91 0.15
C GLN A 319 -8.09 9.33 -0.44
N GLY A 320 -7.22 9.69 -1.39
CA GLY A 320 -7.18 11.03 -1.99
C GLY A 320 -6.42 12.05 -1.13
N ASP A 321 -5.72 11.59 -0.10
CA ASP A 321 -5.05 12.44 0.89
C ASP A 321 -3.56 12.66 0.60
N LEU A 322 -3.03 12.08 -0.49
CA LEU A 322 -1.61 12.16 -0.84
C LEU A 322 -1.27 13.26 -1.86
N GLU A 323 -2.25 14.08 -2.25
CA GLU A 323 -2.02 15.23 -3.12
C GLU A 323 -1.14 16.28 -2.42
N GLU A 324 -0.06 16.70 -3.07
CA GLU A 324 0.87 17.73 -2.58
C GLU A 324 1.55 17.45 -1.22
N VAL A 325 1.61 16.20 -0.78
CA VAL A 325 2.31 15.84 0.47
C VAL A 325 3.82 16.06 0.31
N SER A 326 4.34 17.08 1.00
CA SER A 326 5.74 17.54 0.86
C SER A 326 6.83 16.47 1.14
N GLY A 327 6.51 15.43 1.92
CA GLY A 327 7.41 14.31 2.18
C GLY A 327 7.56 13.36 0.99
N ILE A 328 6.66 13.42 0.00
CA ILE A 328 6.71 12.64 -1.23
C ILE A 328 7.53 13.41 -2.28
N THR A 329 8.63 12.82 -2.70
CA THR A 329 9.53 13.41 -3.71
C THR A 329 9.53 12.55 -4.97
N GLY A 330 9.69 13.16 -6.14
CA GLY A 330 9.64 12.43 -7.42
C GLY A 330 8.23 12.38 -8.00
N LYS A 331 7.82 11.23 -8.55
CA LYS A 331 6.49 11.07 -9.17
C LYS A 331 5.41 11.24 -8.10
N GLN A 332 4.38 12.04 -8.40
CA GLN A 332 3.25 12.24 -7.49
C GLN A 332 2.33 11.01 -7.45
N ALA A 333 1.58 10.87 -6.36
CA ALA A 333 0.55 9.84 -6.25
C ALA A 333 -0.57 10.10 -7.25
N SER A 334 -1.14 9.02 -7.79
CA SER A 334 -2.34 9.07 -8.62
C SER A 334 -3.52 8.58 -7.80
N PHE A 335 -4.56 9.41 -7.70
CA PHE A 335 -5.82 9.01 -7.10
C PHE A 335 -6.47 7.85 -7.87
N ARG A 336 -7.10 6.92 -7.15
CA ARG A 336 -7.97 5.88 -7.68
C ARG A 336 -9.19 5.75 -6.78
N ASP A 337 -10.38 5.58 -7.37
CA ASP A 337 -11.58 5.33 -6.60
C ASP A 337 -11.59 3.87 -6.10
N LEU A 338 -12.01 3.63 -4.86
CA LEU A 338 -12.25 2.27 -4.35
C LEU A 338 -13.37 1.55 -5.11
N LYS A 339 -14.23 2.29 -5.81
CA LYS A 339 -15.25 1.73 -6.71
C LYS A 339 -14.67 1.20 -8.03
N ASP A 340 -13.43 1.56 -8.36
CA ASP A 340 -12.69 1.05 -9.51
C ASP A 340 -11.89 -0.19 -9.13
N ILE A 341 -12.48 -1.36 -9.37
CA ILE A 341 -11.93 -2.66 -9.03
C ILE A 341 -11.05 -3.15 -10.18
N TYR A 342 -9.76 -3.28 -9.90
CA TYR A 342 -8.79 -3.83 -10.84
C TYR A 342 -8.68 -5.35 -10.63
N LEU A 343 -8.79 -6.09 -11.71
CA LEU A 343 -8.86 -7.54 -11.61
C LEU A 343 -7.56 -8.17 -11.07
N SER A 344 -7.74 -9.21 -10.26
CA SER A 344 -6.67 -10.10 -9.81
C SER A 344 -7.23 -11.51 -9.74
N ASP A 345 -6.36 -12.52 -9.63
CA ASP A 345 -6.82 -13.87 -9.30
C ASP A 345 -7.55 -13.89 -7.94
N GLY A 346 -8.49 -14.82 -7.76
CA GLY A 346 -9.35 -14.92 -6.58
C GLY A 346 -10.76 -14.33 -6.76
N THR A 347 -11.58 -14.48 -5.73
CA THR A 347 -12.99 -14.03 -5.76
C THR A 347 -13.09 -12.54 -5.41
N ILE A 348 -13.88 -11.80 -6.19
CA ILE A 348 -14.44 -10.51 -5.81
C ILE A 348 -15.83 -10.79 -5.23
N LEU A 349 -15.99 -10.63 -3.91
CA LEU A 349 -17.25 -10.89 -3.21
C LEU A 349 -17.92 -9.57 -2.82
N PHE A 350 -19.03 -9.23 -3.46
CA PHE A 350 -19.87 -8.11 -3.05
C PHE A 350 -20.70 -8.50 -1.82
N THR A 351 -20.65 -7.67 -0.78
CA THR A 351 -21.33 -7.85 0.50
C THR A 351 -22.28 -6.69 0.78
N GLN A 352 -23.02 -6.72 1.89
CA GLN A 352 -23.89 -5.61 2.27
C GLN A 352 -23.13 -4.31 2.61
N ASP A 353 -21.81 -4.35 2.86
CA ASP A 353 -21.04 -3.18 3.28
C ASP A 353 -20.01 -2.71 2.23
N GLY A 354 -19.85 -3.44 1.13
CA GLY A 354 -18.94 -3.11 0.05
C GLY A 354 -18.52 -4.35 -0.73
N TYR A 355 -17.22 -4.64 -0.79
CA TYR A 355 -16.71 -5.86 -1.40
C TYR A 355 -15.48 -6.42 -0.68
N GLU A 356 -15.18 -7.68 -0.92
CA GLU A 356 -13.96 -8.35 -0.48
C GLU A 356 -13.16 -8.81 -1.70
N GLN A 357 -11.85 -8.62 -1.68
CA GLN A 357 -10.93 -9.12 -2.70
C GLN A 357 -9.58 -9.45 -2.07
N ASN A 358 -8.99 -10.59 -2.43
CA ASN A 358 -7.70 -11.06 -1.90
C ASN A 358 -7.63 -11.13 -0.35
N GLY A 359 -8.78 -11.37 0.31
CA GLY A 359 -8.88 -11.39 1.78
C GLY A 359 -8.87 -10.01 2.45
N MET A 360 -8.92 -8.92 1.67
CA MET A 360 -9.13 -7.57 2.17
C MET A 360 -10.61 -7.19 2.05
N GLN A 361 -11.14 -6.52 3.07
CA GLN A 361 -12.51 -6.00 3.08
C GLN A 361 -12.50 -4.50 2.77
N PHE A 362 -13.22 -4.11 1.74
CA PHE A 362 -13.37 -2.72 1.28
C PHE A 362 -14.77 -2.24 1.63
N LEU A 363 -14.86 -1.36 2.63
CA LEU A 363 -16.13 -0.81 3.10
C LEU A 363 -16.48 0.45 2.32
N ILE A 364 -17.68 0.48 1.73
CA ILE A 364 -18.22 1.63 1.00
C ILE A 364 -19.45 2.11 1.78
N VAL A 365 -19.22 3.13 2.61
CA VAL A 365 -20.18 3.62 3.62
C VAL A 365 -21.35 4.40 3.00
N ASP A 366 -21.21 4.86 1.75
CA ASP A 366 -22.29 5.53 1.03
C ASP A 366 -23.24 4.49 0.40
N SER A 367 -24.40 4.29 1.03
CA SER A 367 -25.33 3.18 0.79
C SER A 367 -26.43 3.50 -0.22
N SER A 368 -26.39 4.64 -0.91
CA SER A 368 -27.49 5.10 -1.77
C SER A 368 -27.49 4.47 -3.17
N TYR A 369 -26.33 4.14 -3.76
CA TYR A 369 -26.24 3.32 -4.98
C TYR A 369 -24.80 2.81 -5.22
N ARG A 370 -24.65 1.50 -5.48
CA ARG A 370 -23.35 0.82 -5.58
C ARG A 370 -22.94 0.54 -7.01
N GLY A 371 -22.61 1.61 -7.73
CA GLY A 371 -21.92 1.51 -9.02
C GLY A 371 -20.44 1.19 -8.81
N TYR A 372 -20.00 0.03 -9.25
CA TYR A 372 -18.58 -0.34 -9.36
C TYR A 372 -18.17 -0.40 -10.83
N THR A 373 -16.89 -0.23 -11.10
CA THR A 373 -16.31 -0.58 -12.41
C THR A 373 -15.25 -1.64 -12.21
N ILE A 374 -15.36 -2.75 -12.94
CA ILE A 374 -14.37 -3.82 -12.93
C ILE A 374 -13.60 -3.74 -14.23
N TYR A 375 -12.31 -3.50 -14.12
CA TYR A 375 -11.39 -3.38 -15.25
C TYR A 375 -10.60 -4.66 -15.45
N GLY A 376 -10.71 -5.25 -16.65
CA GLY A 376 -9.78 -6.25 -17.12
C GLY A 376 -8.47 -5.63 -17.59
N ASP A 377 -7.39 -6.43 -17.57
CA ASP A 377 -6.06 -6.02 -18.03
C ASP A 377 -5.69 -6.65 -19.39
N GLY A 378 -6.68 -7.22 -20.08
CA GLY A 378 -6.52 -7.97 -21.32
C GLY A 378 -5.99 -9.40 -21.15
N LYS A 379 -5.83 -9.89 -19.91
CA LYS A 379 -5.45 -11.28 -19.62
C LYS A 379 -6.60 -12.05 -18.98
N GLU A 380 -6.60 -13.36 -19.18
CA GLU A 380 -7.45 -14.26 -18.42
C GLU A 380 -6.97 -14.37 -16.98
N HIS A 381 -7.91 -14.28 -16.05
CA HIS A 381 -7.66 -14.41 -14.63
C HIS A 381 -8.42 -15.56 -13.99
N LYS A 382 -7.79 -16.18 -12.99
CA LYS A 382 -8.40 -17.25 -12.18
C LYS A 382 -9.28 -16.65 -11.09
N ALA A 383 -10.30 -15.94 -11.53
CA ALA A 383 -11.13 -15.10 -10.69
C ALA A 383 -12.62 -15.38 -10.89
N SER A 384 -13.40 -15.08 -9.87
CA SER A 384 -14.86 -15.11 -9.90
C SER A 384 -15.43 -13.82 -9.31
N ILE A 385 -16.64 -13.47 -9.73
CA ILE A 385 -17.45 -12.43 -9.13
C ILE A 385 -18.60 -13.10 -8.38
N GLU A 386 -18.79 -12.75 -7.12
CA GLU A 386 -19.85 -13.28 -6.29
C GLU A 386 -20.65 -12.14 -5.66
N VAL A 387 -21.98 -12.20 -5.75
CA VAL A 387 -22.89 -11.27 -5.10
C VAL A 387 -23.57 -12.01 -3.96
N SER A 388 -23.36 -11.55 -2.72
CA SER A 388 -23.96 -12.16 -1.52
C SER A 388 -25.48 -12.12 -1.57
N SER A 389 -26.14 -13.04 -0.87
CA SER A 389 -27.60 -13.08 -0.76
C SER A 389 -28.20 -11.75 -0.30
N GLY A 390 -29.29 -11.32 -0.96
CA GLY A 390 -30.00 -10.09 -0.64
C GLY A 390 -29.24 -8.79 -0.95
N VAL A 391 -28.11 -8.85 -1.66
CA VAL A 391 -27.34 -7.67 -2.07
C VAL A 391 -27.72 -7.24 -3.49
N SER A 392 -28.04 -5.97 -3.66
CA SER A 392 -28.18 -5.34 -4.99
C SER A 392 -26.87 -4.64 -5.37
N VAL A 393 -26.34 -4.93 -6.55
CA VAL A 393 -25.09 -4.36 -7.06
C VAL A 393 -25.21 -3.94 -8.51
N SER A 394 -24.62 -2.79 -8.86
CA SER A 394 -24.45 -2.38 -10.26
C SER A 394 -22.96 -2.35 -10.61
N CYS A 395 -22.55 -3.10 -11.62
CA CYS A 395 -21.16 -3.17 -12.05
C CYS A 395 -21.03 -2.85 -13.53
N THR A 396 -20.16 -1.93 -13.89
CA THR A 396 -19.64 -1.85 -15.26
C THR A 396 -18.51 -2.87 -15.41
N LEU A 397 -18.57 -3.72 -16.43
CA LEU A 397 -17.48 -4.61 -16.80
C LEU A 397 -16.81 -4.07 -18.05
N GLU A 398 -15.50 -3.86 -18.00
CA GLU A 398 -14.71 -3.38 -19.12
C GLU A 398 -13.57 -4.36 -19.41
N ASP A 399 -13.69 -5.07 -20.54
CA ASP A 399 -12.71 -6.07 -21.02
C ASP A 399 -12.37 -7.17 -20.00
N VAL A 400 -13.35 -7.60 -19.20
CA VAL A 400 -13.17 -8.55 -18.10
C VAL A 400 -13.13 -9.99 -18.60
N LEU A 401 -12.01 -10.70 -18.35
CA LEU A 401 -11.79 -12.08 -18.77
C LEU A 401 -11.62 -13.02 -17.56
N LEU A 402 -12.69 -13.72 -17.18
CA LEU A 402 -12.74 -14.64 -16.04
C LEU A 402 -12.63 -16.11 -16.46
N SER A 403 -11.74 -16.83 -15.79
CA SER A 403 -11.48 -18.26 -15.98
C SER A 403 -11.19 -18.94 -14.63
N PRO A 404 -12.19 -19.00 -13.72
CA PRO A 404 -12.04 -19.57 -12.39
C PRO A 404 -11.63 -21.06 -12.43
N GLU A 405 -10.91 -21.50 -11.40
CA GLU A 405 -10.45 -22.89 -11.30
C GLU A 405 -11.53 -23.85 -10.75
N GLY A 406 -11.36 -25.14 -11.05
CA GLY A 406 -12.18 -26.21 -10.47
C GLY A 406 -13.64 -26.17 -10.91
N ASN A 407 -14.55 -26.14 -9.94
CA ASN A 407 -16.01 -26.13 -10.17
C ASN A 407 -16.63 -24.73 -9.95
N ALA A 408 -15.81 -23.69 -9.82
CA ALA A 408 -16.32 -22.34 -9.59
C ALA A 408 -16.96 -21.76 -10.86
N TYR A 409 -17.93 -20.87 -10.65
CA TYR A 409 -18.59 -20.08 -11.67
C TYR A 409 -17.88 -18.74 -11.82
N ALA A 410 -17.85 -18.17 -13.02
CA ALA A 410 -17.27 -16.84 -13.22
C ALA A 410 -18.14 -15.75 -12.57
N LEU A 411 -19.46 -15.93 -12.57
CA LEU A 411 -20.40 -15.09 -11.81
C LEU A 411 -21.34 -15.96 -10.97
N THR A 412 -21.51 -15.62 -9.70
CA THR A 412 -22.56 -16.16 -8.83
C THR A 412 -23.43 -15.03 -8.28
N VAL A 413 -24.74 -15.12 -8.45
CA VAL A 413 -25.72 -14.21 -7.83
C VAL A 413 -26.48 -14.97 -6.75
N GLY A 414 -26.31 -14.55 -5.50
CA GLY A 414 -26.83 -15.22 -4.30
C GLY A 414 -28.36 -15.15 -4.17
N GLU A 415 -28.94 -15.93 -3.25
CA GLU A 415 -30.40 -15.97 -3.05
C GLU A 415 -30.97 -14.57 -2.78
N GLY A 416 -31.99 -14.16 -3.55
CA GLY A 416 -32.63 -12.85 -3.45
C GLY A 416 -31.75 -11.65 -3.79
N ALA A 417 -30.59 -11.86 -4.43
CA ALA A 417 -29.67 -10.79 -4.82
C ALA A 417 -29.98 -10.28 -6.24
N GLU A 418 -29.62 -9.03 -6.50
CA GLU A 418 -29.81 -8.36 -7.79
C GLU A 418 -28.45 -7.90 -8.33
N ALA A 419 -28.14 -8.27 -9.57
CA ALA A 419 -26.91 -7.83 -10.24
C ALA A 419 -27.26 -7.13 -11.56
N VAL A 420 -26.85 -5.87 -11.70
CA VAL A 420 -26.97 -5.11 -12.94
C VAL A 420 -25.59 -4.95 -13.55
N LEU A 421 -25.30 -5.66 -14.63
CA LEU A 421 -24.01 -5.60 -15.32
C LEU A 421 -24.10 -4.73 -16.57
N THR A 422 -23.39 -3.61 -16.57
CA THR A 422 -23.20 -2.77 -17.75
C THR A 422 -21.97 -3.25 -18.50
N LEU A 423 -22.15 -3.86 -19.67
CA LEU A 423 -21.10 -4.43 -20.49
C LEU A 423 -20.47 -3.34 -21.37
N LYS A 424 -19.15 -3.20 -21.25
CA LYS A 424 -18.28 -2.43 -22.15
C LYS A 424 -17.14 -3.31 -22.65
N GLY A 425 -16.71 -3.06 -23.88
CA GLY A 425 -15.65 -3.85 -24.50
C GLY A 425 -16.02 -5.34 -24.64
N GLU A 426 -15.02 -6.21 -24.59
CA GLU A 426 -15.16 -7.65 -24.81
C GLU A 426 -14.99 -8.42 -23.48
N ASN A 427 -16.09 -8.88 -22.90
CA ASN A 427 -16.07 -9.62 -21.65
C ASN A 427 -16.20 -11.12 -21.90
N THR A 428 -15.51 -11.94 -21.11
CA THR A 428 -15.56 -13.41 -21.23
C THR A 428 -15.66 -14.06 -19.87
N PHE A 429 -16.69 -14.88 -19.68
CA PHE A 429 -16.90 -15.73 -18.50
C PHE A 429 -16.77 -17.20 -18.89
N THR A 430 -15.66 -17.80 -18.49
CA THR A 430 -15.42 -19.23 -18.67
C THR A 430 -15.88 -19.99 -17.43
N GLY A 431 -16.68 -21.04 -17.59
CA GLY A 431 -16.98 -21.98 -16.51
C GLY A 431 -15.74 -22.76 -16.13
N GLY A 432 -15.60 -23.15 -14.85
CA GLY A 432 -14.46 -23.94 -14.40
C GLY A 432 -14.21 -25.21 -15.23
N ALA A 433 -13.04 -25.83 -15.05
CA ALA A 433 -12.55 -26.96 -15.87
C ALA A 433 -13.44 -28.22 -15.84
N SER A 434 -14.50 -28.25 -15.02
CA SER A 434 -15.45 -29.34 -14.95
C SER A 434 -16.49 -29.29 -16.08
N PRO A 435 -16.88 -30.44 -16.68
CA PRO A 435 -17.87 -30.47 -17.75
C PRO A 435 -19.29 -30.07 -17.32
N ILE A 436 -19.52 -29.89 -16.01
CA ILE A 436 -20.79 -29.46 -15.41
C ILE A 436 -20.75 -28.02 -14.85
N SER A 437 -19.60 -27.34 -14.83
CA SER A 437 -19.54 -25.94 -14.38
C SER A 437 -20.09 -25.02 -15.46
N GLY A 438 -21.11 -24.25 -15.08
CA GLY A 438 -21.60 -23.13 -15.88
C GLY A 438 -20.71 -21.90 -15.72
N SER A 439 -20.88 -20.93 -16.60
CA SER A 439 -20.23 -19.61 -16.47
C SER A 439 -20.92 -18.73 -15.42
N ILE A 440 -22.24 -18.88 -15.26
CA ILE A 440 -23.07 -18.10 -14.34
C ILE A 440 -23.91 -19.04 -13.48
N LEU A 441 -24.00 -18.77 -12.18
CA LEU A 441 -24.92 -19.40 -11.23
C LEU A 441 -25.91 -18.37 -10.68
N MET A 442 -27.20 -18.58 -10.94
CA MET A 442 -28.30 -17.81 -10.34
C MET A 442 -28.94 -18.65 -9.24
N GLN A 443 -28.98 -18.14 -8.01
CA GLN A 443 -29.67 -18.80 -6.90
C GLN A 443 -31.16 -18.44 -6.86
N LYS A 444 -31.88 -18.99 -5.88
CA LYS A 444 -33.32 -18.79 -5.73
C LYS A 444 -33.64 -17.28 -5.63
N ASP A 445 -34.66 -16.84 -6.37
CA ASP A 445 -35.14 -15.45 -6.38
C ASP A 445 -34.06 -14.41 -6.75
N ALA A 446 -32.97 -14.83 -7.41
CA ALA A 446 -31.89 -13.94 -7.86
C ALA A 446 -32.20 -13.31 -9.22
N GLU A 447 -31.82 -12.05 -9.40
CA GLU A 447 -32.03 -11.29 -10.64
C GLU A 447 -30.70 -10.85 -11.25
N LEU A 448 -30.59 -10.96 -12.58
CA LEU A 448 -29.42 -10.52 -13.35
C LEU A 448 -29.91 -9.73 -14.56
N GLU A 449 -29.57 -8.45 -14.60
CA GLU A 449 -29.76 -7.58 -15.75
C GLU A 449 -28.43 -7.37 -16.46
N LEU A 450 -28.43 -7.51 -17.79
CA LEU A 450 -27.29 -7.19 -18.64
C LEU A 450 -27.67 -6.04 -19.56
N LYS A 451 -26.89 -4.97 -19.55
CA LYS A 451 -27.11 -3.78 -20.40
C LYS A 451 -25.81 -3.25 -20.96
N GLY A 452 -25.87 -2.25 -21.83
CA GLY A 452 -24.70 -1.64 -22.45
C GLY A 452 -24.42 -2.16 -23.86
N ASN A 453 -23.37 -1.62 -24.47
CA ASN A 453 -23.01 -1.83 -25.87
C ASN A 453 -21.83 -2.78 -26.07
N GLY A 454 -21.32 -3.38 -25.00
CA GLY A 454 -20.25 -4.39 -25.05
C GLY A 454 -20.75 -5.79 -25.38
N SER A 455 -19.81 -6.73 -25.39
CA SER A 455 -20.08 -8.15 -25.54
C SER A 455 -19.81 -8.91 -24.23
N LEU A 456 -20.53 -10.02 -24.04
CA LEU A 456 -20.28 -11.04 -23.03
C LEU A 456 -20.29 -12.41 -23.68
N THR A 457 -19.12 -13.04 -23.73
CA THR A 457 -18.96 -14.44 -24.11
C THR A 457 -19.08 -15.34 -22.88
N LEU A 458 -20.03 -16.27 -22.89
CA LEU A 458 -20.14 -17.35 -21.92
C LEU A 458 -19.58 -18.64 -22.53
N GLN A 459 -18.56 -19.23 -21.92
CA GLN A 459 -17.97 -20.47 -22.39
C GLN A 459 -17.97 -21.53 -21.29
N SER A 460 -18.63 -22.66 -21.49
CA SER A 460 -18.63 -23.76 -20.50
C SER A 460 -17.39 -24.65 -20.64
N GLY A 461 -17.05 -25.39 -19.58
CA GLY A 461 -15.87 -26.26 -19.54
C GLY A 461 -15.85 -27.41 -20.58
N ASN A 462 -17.00 -27.71 -21.21
CA ASN A 462 -17.11 -28.65 -22.33
C ASN A 462 -16.89 -28.02 -23.72
N GLY A 463 -16.59 -26.71 -23.78
CA GLY A 463 -16.33 -25.97 -25.02
C GLY A 463 -17.55 -25.34 -25.69
N SER A 464 -18.76 -25.49 -25.14
CA SER A 464 -19.93 -24.76 -25.64
C SER A 464 -19.79 -23.26 -25.37
N LYS A 465 -20.25 -22.44 -26.32
CA LYS A 465 -20.12 -20.98 -26.29
C LYS A 465 -21.46 -20.31 -26.61
N MET A 466 -21.82 -19.31 -25.82
CA MET A 466 -22.91 -18.35 -26.06
C MET A 466 -22.32 -16.94 -26.05
N VAL A 467 -22.74 -16.09 -26.98
CA VAL A 467 -22.29 -14.70 -27.05
C VAL A 467 -23.51 -13.81 -26.97
N LEU A 468 -23.48 -12.89 -26.02
CA LEU A 468 -24.42 -11.81 -25.85
C LEU A 468 -23.72 -10.53 -26.29
N SER A 469 -24.29 -9.78 -27.21
CA SER A 469 -23.70 -8.53 -27.69
C SER A 469 -24.80 -7.49 -27.82
N GLY A 470 -24.60 -6.32 -27.22
CA GLY A 470 -25.42 -5.15 -27.54
C GLY A 470 -24.96 -4.59 -28.87
N ASP A 471 -25.82 -4.57 -29.89
CA ASP A 471 -25.56 -3.73 -31.05
C ASP A 471 -25.90 -2.29 -30.64
N GLY A 472 -24.90 -1.41 -30.65
CA GLY A 472 -25.20 0.01 -30.53
C GLY A 472 -25.97 0.49 -31.75
N SER A 473 -27.29 0.28 -31.79
CA SER A 473 -28.23 0.99 -32.66
C SER A 473 -29.22 1.73 -31.79
N ALA A 474 -28.85 2.94 -31.38
CA ALA A 474 -29.81 3.98 -31.05
C ALA A 474 -30.17 4.78 -32.32
N ASP A 475 -30.33 4.07 -33.45
CA ASP A 475 -30.82 4.61 -34.71
C ASP A 475 -31.92 3.66 -35.20
N ASP A 476 -33.05 3.66 -34.51
CA ASP A 476 -34.34 3.40 -35.13
C ASP A 476 -35.34 4.28 -34.39
N GLU A 477 -35.68 5.39 -35.03
CA GLU A 477 -36.95 6.09 -34.85
C GLU A 477 -38.07 5.10 -35.21
N GLU A 478 -38.36 4.14 -34.33
CA GLU A 478 -39.59 3.36 -34.41
C GLU A 478 -40.64 4.03 -33.53
N GLU A 479 -41.58 4.69 -34.20
CA GLU A 479 -42.87 5.12 -33.66
C GLU A 479 -43.50 3.97 -32.85
N LEU A 480 -43.54 4.11 -31.52
CA LEU A 480 -44.35 3.27 -30.65
C LEU A 480 -45.65 4.00 -30.27
N PRO A 481 -46.76 3.25 -30.14
CA PRO A 481 -48.12 3.78 -30.19
C PRO A 481 -48.53 4.41 -28.86
N GLU A 482 -49.45 5.36 -28.95
CA GLU A 482 -50.10 6.08 -27.85
C GLU A 482 -50.53 5.13 -26.70
N GLU A 483 -49.75 5.08 -25.63
CA GLU A 483 -50.20 4.68 -24.29
C GLU A 483 -49.90 5.82 -23.31
N GLU A 484 -50.85 6.03 -22.39
CA GLU A 484 -51.11 7.29 -21.70
C GLU A 484 -49.91 7.87 -20.93
N ALA A 485 -49.67 9.16 -21.18
CA ALA A 485 -48.63 9.96 -20.58
C ALA A 485 -48.76 10.07 -19.06
N ASP A 486 -47.83 9.46 -18.33
CA ASP A 486 -47.33 10.03 -17.08
C ASP A 486 -46.20 11.01 -17.46
N GLU A 487 -46.32 12.26 -17.01
CA GLU A 487 -45.43 13.37 -17.37
C GLU A 487 -43.97 13.12 -16.92
N GLU A 488 -43.13 12.65 -17.84
CA GLU A 488 -41.69 12.53 -17.62
C GLU A 488 -40.98 13.90 -17.60
N THR A 489 -40.16 14.03 -16.56
CA THR A 489 -39.19 15.07 -16.22
C THR A 489 -38.06 15.19 -17.26
N GLU A 490 -38.34 15.76 -18.44
CA GLU A 490 -37.28 16.18 -19.38
C GLU A 490 -36.82 17.63 -19.14
N VAL A 491 -35.51 17.86 -19.16
CA VAL A 491 -34.91 19.21 -19.13
C VAL A 491 -35.36 20.01 -20.34
N ARG A 492 -36.11 21.10 -20.12
CA ARG A 492 -36.57 21.96 -21.22
C ARG A 492 -35.44 22.87 -21.70
N ILE A 493 -34.86 22.56 -22.85
CA ILE A 493 -33.82 23.38 -23.49
C ILE A 493 -34.44 24.23 -24.61
N THR A 494 -34.19 25.53 -24.57
CA THR A 494 -34.50 26.46 -25.67
C THR A 494 -33.22 27.09 -26.19
N GLU A 495 -33.03 27.12 -27.50
CA GLU A 495 -31.76 27.59 -28.08
C GLU A 495 -31.95 28.27 -29.43
N ASP A 496 -31.38 29.46 -29.57
CA ASP A 496 -31.28 30.22 -30.82
C ASP A 496 -29.81 30.62 -31.09
N GLU A 497 -29.54 31.54 -32.02
CA GLU A 497 -28.17 31.97 -32.33
C GLU A 497 -27.55 32.87 -31.25
N LYS A 498 -28.36 33.41 -30.33
CA LYS A 498 -27.94 34.40 -29.31
C LYS A 498 -27.83 33.80 -27.93
N LYS A 499 -28.57 32.74 -27.62
CA LYS A 499 -28.54 32.07 -26.32
C LYS A 499 -29.06 30.64 -26.37
N MET A 500 -28.60 29.86 -25.40
CA MET A 500 -29.17 28.59 -24.97
C MET A 500 -29.64 28.75 -23.52
N GLU A 501 -30.82 28.25 -23.20
CA GLU A 501 -31.40 28.25 -21.86
C GLU A 501 -31.99 26.87 -21.56
N ALA A 502 -31.46 26.23 -20.52
CA ALA A 502 -32.03 25.01 -19.95
C ALA A 502 -32.80 25.37 -18.69
N PHE A 503 -34.11 25.11 -18.69
CA PHE A 503 -34.96 25.30 -17.52
C PHE A 503 -34.98 24.02 -16.68
N LEU A 504 -34.62 24.16 -15.41
CA LEU A 504 -34.50 23.07 -14.46
C LEU A 504 -35.48 23.34 -13.32
N GLU A 505 -36.56 22.56 -13.29
CA GLU A 505 -37.55 22.61 -12.23
C GLU A 505 -36.92 22.12 -10.92
N ARG A 506 -37.23 22.78 -9.81
CA ARG A 506 -36.68 22.46 -8.51
C ARG A 506 -36.97 21.01 -8.13
N ASP A 507 -38.22 20.57 -8.31
CA ASP A 507 -38.66 19.22 -7.99
C ASP A 507 -37.87 18.16 -8.78
N MET A 508 -37.47 18.47 -10.03
CA MET A 508 -36.61 17.60 -10.82
C MET A 508 -35.21 17.50 -10.22
N LEU A 509 -34.61 18.63 -9.82
CA LEU A 509 -33.29 18.64 -9.19
C LEU A 509 -33.31 17.91 -7.84
N GLU A 510 -34.34 18.10 -7.02
CA GLU A 510 -34.52 17.38 -5.74
C GLU A 510 -34.63 15.87 -5.97
N ARG A 511 -35.41 15.44 -6.98
CA ARG A 511 -35.49 14.02 -7.35
C ARG A 511 -34.15 13.44 -7.81
N LEU A 512 -33.40 14.16 -8.65
CA LEU A 512 -32.09 13.72 -9.13
C LEU A 512 -31.05 13.69 -8.01
N SER A 513 -31.11 14.64 -7.08
CA SER A 513 -30.30 14.67 -5.86
C SER A 513 -30.60 13.48 -4.95
N ASP A 514 -31.90 13.23 -4.66
CA ASP A 514 -32.34 12.09 -3.86
C ASP A 514 -31.96 10.74 -4.49
N ALA A 515 -31.97 10.66 -5.82
CA ALA A 515 -31.57 9.47 -6.58
C ALA A 515 -30.05 9.35 -6.79
N GLY A 516 -29.27 10.40 -6.49
CA GLY A 516 -27.83 10.46 -6.76
C GLY A 516 -27.46 10.45 -8.25
N GLU A 517 -28.40 10.79 -9.12
CA GLU A 517 -28.24 10.75 -10.58
C GLU A 517 -27.47 11.96 -11.11
N SER A 518 -26.94 11.84 -12.34
CA SER A 518 -26.31 12.96 -13.03
C SER A 518 -27.30 13.68 -13.93
N LEU A 519 -27.19 14.99 -14.02
CA LEU A 519 -27.96 15.83 -14.92
C LEU A 519 -27.13 16.17 -16.16
N ASP A 520 -27.64 15.80 -17.34
CA ASP A 520 -27.06 16.18 -18.62
C ASP A 520 -27.88 17.28 -19.30
N ILE A 521 -27.24 18.42 -19.57
CA ILE A 521 -27.79 19.54 -20.32
C ILE A 521 -27.12 19.59 -21.69
N ASN A 522 -27.78 19.06 -22.71
CA ASN A 522 -27.21 18.85 -24.04
C ASN A 522 -27.75 19.88 -25.06
N GLY A 523 -27.08 21.02 -25.20
CA GLY A 523 -27.38 22.00 -26.26
C GLY A 523 -26.36 22.01 -27.40
N ARG A 524 -26.62 22.83 -28.42
CA ARG A 524 -25.69 23.01 -29.55
C ARG A 524 -24.54 23.97 -29.22
N MET A 525 -24.74 24.95 -28.34
CA MET A 525 -23.71 25.90 -27.88
C MET A 525 -22.74 25.27 -26.90
N ALA A 526 -23.26 24.50 -25.94
CA ALA A 526 -22.48 23.80 -24.93
C ALA A 526 -23.24 22.56 -24.43
N ARG A 527 -22.48 21.60 -23.90
CA ARG A 527 -23.02 20.48 -23.13
C ARG A 527 -22.45 20.56 -21.72
N ILE A 528 -23.32 20.41 -20.72
CA ILE A 528 -22.95 20.53 -19.32
C ILE A 528 -23.47 19.28 -18.62
N ARG A 529 -22.60 18.59 -17.91
CA ARG A 529 -22.96 17.46 -17.06
C ARG A 529 -22.67 17.81 -15.60
N LEU A 530 -23.65 17.62 -14.74
CA LEU A 530 -23.48 17.71 -13.29
C LEU A 530 -23.66 16.33 -12.68
N ASN A 531 -22.74 15.91 -11.82
CA ASN A 531 -22.99 14.73 -10.97
C ASN A 531 -23.94 15.10 -9.80
N GLY A 532 -24.43 14.09 -9.07
CA GLY A 532 -25.36 14.30 -7.95
C GLY A 532 -24.90 15.35 -6.94
N ARG A 533 -23.61 15.37 -6.57
CA ARG A 533 -23.04 16.40 -5.68
C ARG A 533 -23.08 17.82 -6.26
N GLY A 534 -22.91 17.96 -7.58
CA GLY A 534 -23.09 19.24 -8.26
C GLY A 534 -24.56 19.70 -8.23
N ILE A 535 -25.50 18.76 -8.30
CA ILE A 535 -26.94 19.04 -8.15
C ILE A 535 -27.25 19.46 -6.70
N ASP A 536 -26.68 18.79 -5.69
CA ASP A 536 -26.82 19.17 -4.28
C ASP A 536 -26.33 20.60 -4.03
N GLU A 537 -25.19 20.97 -4.63
CA GLU A 537 -24.62 22.30 -4.52
C GLU A 537 -25.46 23.36 -5.27
N LEU A 538 -26.13 23.01 -6.37
CA LEU A 538 -27.16 23.86 -6.99
C LEU A 538 -28.36 24.05 -6.05
N LEU A 539 -28.90 22.96 -5.49
CA LEU A 539 -30.05 22.99 -4.56
C LEU A 539 -29.75 23.74 -3.26
N ALA A 540 -28.50 23.72 -2.81
CA ALA A 540 -28.05 24.46 -1.65
C ALA A 540 -27.88 25.97 -1.95
N ALA A 541 -27.56 26.32 -3.20
CA ALA A 541 -27.33 27.68 -3.63
C ALA A 541 -28.61 28.41 -4.08
N THR A 542 -29.67 27.68 -4.44
CA THR A 542 -30.94 28.24 -4.93
C THR A 542 -32.15 27.74 -4.13
N ALA A 543 -33.21 28.53 -4.06
CA ALA A 543 -34.46 28.22 -3.36
C ALA A 543 -35.61 27.86 -4.32
N GLY A 544 -35.53 28.20 -5.61
CA GLY A 544 -36.54 27.91 -6.63
C GLY A 544 -36.00 27.23 -7.88
N ASP A 545 -36.83 27.22 -8.93
CA ASP A 545 -36.45 26.76 -10.27
C ASP A 545 -35.28 27.58 -10.80
N ILE A 546 -34.46 26.97 -11.65
CA ILE A 546 -33.29 27.65 -12.21
C ILE A 546 -33.23 27.56 -13.73
N LYS A 547 -32.51 28.49 -14.33
CA LYS A 547 -32.10 28.46 -15.73
C LYS A 547 -30.59 28.43 -15.82
N VAL A 548 -30.05 27.43 -16.51
CA VAL A 548 -28.66 27.48 -16.99
C VAL A 548 -28.67 28.16 -18.34
N ARG A 549 -28.05 29.34 -18.40
CA ARG A 549 -28.01 30.18 -19.58
C ARG A 549 -26.60 30.24 -20.15
N VAL A 550 -26.50 29.99 -21.44
CA VAL A 550 -25.25 30.08 -22.20
C VAL A 550 -25.42 31.12 -23.31
N ARG A 551 -24.49 32.06 -23.42
CA ARG A 551 -24.50 33.11 -24.46
C ARG A 551 -23.13 33.21 -25.12
N PRO A 552 -23.05 33.48 -26.44
CA PRO A 552 -21.80 33.92 -27.04
C PRO A 552 -21.29 35.20 -26.37
N PHE A 553 -20.02 35.21 -25.97
CA PHE A 553 -19.37 36.36 -25.36
C PHE A 553 -18.38 37.01 -26.34
N VAL A 554 -18.44 38.32 -26.49
CA VAL A 554 -17.55 39.05 -27.42
C VAL A 554 -16.41 39.69 -26.64
N LEU A 555 -15.18 39.25 -26.91
CA LEU A 555 -13.97 39.86 -26.36
C LEU A 555 -13.79 41.28 -26.91
N THR A 556 -14.04 42.29 -26.09
CA THR A 556 -13.74 43.71 -26.39
C THR A 556 -12.24 44.00 -26.34
N ASP A 557 -11.81 45.21 -26.73
CA ASP A 557 -10.39 45.63 -26.68
C ASP A 557 -9.78 45.63 -25.28
N LYS A 558 -10.60 45.49 -24.23
CA LYS A 558 -10.14 45.33 -22.85
C LYS A 558 -9.53 43.94 -22.59
N PHE A 559 -9.89 42.92 -23.38
CA PHE A 559 -9.45 41.53 -23.19
C PHE A 559 -8.21 41.22 -24.06
N THR A 560 -7.09 41.91 -23.81
CA THR A 560 -5.89 41.82 -24.66
C THR A 560 -5.28 40.42 -24.71
N GLU A 561 -5.23 39.71 -23.58
CA GLU A 561 -4.70 38.34 -23.54
C GLU A 561 -5.67 37.35 -24.17
N GLY A 562 -6.97 37.48 -23.85
CA GLY A 562 -8.02 36.68 -24.50
C GLY A 562 -7.99 36.81 -26.02
N LYS A 563 -7.88 38.04 -26.55
CA LYS A 563 -7.78 38.26 -28.01
C LYS A 563 -6.53 37.65 -28.63
N LEU A 564 -5.43 37.56 -27.89
CA LEU A 564 -4.18 36.97 -28.38
C LEU A 564 -4.26 35.45 -28.47
N TYR A 565 -4.84 34.79 -27.46
CA TYR A 565 -4.80 33.33 -27.34
C TYR A 565 -6.07 32.62 -27.80
N ILE A 566 -7.23 33.28 -27.75
CA ILE A 566 -8.51 32.70 -28.21
C ILE A 566 -8.75 33.05 -29.68
N GLU A 567 -8.39 34.27 -30.10
CA GLU A 567 -8.68 34.81 -31.44
C GLU A 567 -10.18 34.70 -31.79
N ASP A 568 -10.53 34.03 -32.89
CA ASP A 568 -11.91 33.85 -33.37
C ASP A 568 -12.59 32.57 -32.83
N ARG A 569 -11.97 31.89 -31.85
CA ARG A 569 -12.52 30.65 -31.27
C ARG A 569 -13.71 30.94 -30.35
N PRO A 570 -14.59 29.96 -30.10
CA PRO A 570 -15.77 30.14 -29.26
C PRO A 570 -15.43 30.71 -27.87
N VAL A 571 -16.22 31.68 -27.43
CA VAL A 571 -16.25 32.19 -26.06
C VAL A 571 -17.69 32.25 -25.62
N LEU A 572 -17.98 31.66 -24.47
CA LEU A 572 -19.33 31.51 -23.93
C LEU A 572 -19.39 32.08 -22.51
N ASP A 573 -20.39 32.90 -22.25
CA ASP A 573 -20.80 33.33 -20.91
C ASP A 573 -21.85 32.34 -20.39
N ILE A 574 -21.51 31.60 -19.34
CA ILE A 574 -22.35 30.60 -18.71
C ILE A 574 -22.78 31.11 -17.34
N GLN A 575 -24.10 31.13 -17.10
CA GLN A 575 -24.69 31.67 -15.88
C GLN A 575 -25.80 30.75 -15.37
N VAL A 576 -25.92 30.66 -14.05
CA VAL A 576 -27.12 30.11 -13.39
C VAL A 576 -27.99 31.27 -12.97
N LEU A 577 -29.27 31.21 -13.32
CA LEU A 577 -30.28 32.17 -12.89
C LEU A 577 -31.35 31.48 -12.08
N GLU A 578 -31.67 32.03 -10.92
CA GLU A 578 -32.83 31.62 -10.14
C GLU A 578 -34.08 32.34 -10.66
N VAL A 579 -35.19 31.61 -10.81
CA VAL A 579 -36.47 32.13 -11.31
C VAL A 579 -37.38 32.46 -10.13
N LEU A 580 -37.57 33.75 -9.87
CA LEU A 580 -38.38 34.27 -8.77
C LEU A 580 -39.64 34.95 -9.33
N GLY A 581 -40.62 34.14 -9.75
CA GLY A 581 -41.84 34.62 -10.40
C GLY A 581 -41.56 35.06 -11.85
N GLU A 582 -41.73 36.35 -12.17
CA GLU A 582 -41.40 36.91 -13.49
C GLU A 582 -39.96 37.45 -13.57
N GLU A 583 -39.23 37.51 -12.45
CA GLU A 583 -37.86 38.02 -12.38
C GLU A 583 -36.82 36.89 -12.38
N GLU A 584 -35.63 37.16 -12.90
CA GLU A 584 -34.49 36.24 -12.92
C GLU A 584 -33.28 36.90 -12.27
N GLU A 585 -32.65 36.22 -11.31
CA GLU A 585 -31.47 36.71 -10.60
C GLU A 585 -30.27 35.79 -10.85
N ILE A 586 -29.09 36.36 -11.14
CA ILE A 586 -27.87 35.56 -11.34
C ILE A 586 -27.38 35.05 -9.99
N VAL A 587 -27.16 33.75 -9.90
CA VAL A 587 -26.59 33.11 -8.71
C VAL A 587 -25.14 32.73 -8.99
N ASP A 588 -24.25 33.20 -8.11
CA ASP A 588 -22.84 32.80 -8.14
C ASP A 588 -22.67 31.48 -7.38
N ILE A 589 -22.27 30.43 -8.11
CA ILE A 589 -22.20 29.07 -7.59
C ILE A 589 -20.78 28.55 -7.76
N HIS A 590 -20.21 28.10 -6.65
CA HIS A 590 -18.90 27.48 -6.59
C HIS A 590 -19.07 26.02 -6.19
N PHE A 591 -18.78 25.13 -7.12
CA PHE A 591 -18.83 23.69 -6.93
C PHE A 591 -17.57 23.26 -6.19
N LYS A 592 -17.71 22.88 -4.91
CA LYS A 592 -16.57 22.53 -4.04
C LYS A 592 -16.28 21.04 -4.11
N ASN A 593 -17.35 20.25 -4.08
CA ASN A 593 -17.31 18.79 -4.08
C ASN A 593 -18.11 18.19 -5.25
N GLY A 594 -18.93 18.99 -5.93
CA GLY A 594 -19.62 18.64 -7.16
C GLY A 594 -18.70 18.67 -8.38
N LEU A 595 -18.87 17.70 -9.28
CA LEU A 595 -18.17 17.65 -10.56
C LEU A 595 -19.09 18.22 -11.65
N VAL A 596 -18.63 19.26 -12.33
CA VAL A 596 -19.31 19.86 -13.47
C VAL A 596 -18.42 19.76 -14.70
N THR A 597 -18.79 18.91 -15.65
CA THR A 597 -18.05 18.75 -16.90
C THR A 597 -18.68 19.65 -17.97
N LEU A 598 -17.90 20.58 -18.50
CA LEU A 598 -18.26 21.47 -19.59
C LEU A 598 -17.63 20.97 -20.90
N SER A 599 -18.47 20.84 -21.93
CA SER A 599 -18.05 20.54 -23.30
C SER A 599 -18.49 21.64 -24.25
N ILE A 600 -17.55 22.28 -24.95
CA ILE A 600 -17.82 23.31 -25.96
C ILE A 600 -17.52 22.74 -27.36
N PRO A 601 -18.53 22.60 -28.25
CA PRO A 601 -18.32 22.18 -29.62
C PRO A 601 -17.34 23.08 -30.38
N TYR A 602 -16.35 22.46 -31.03
CA TYR A 602 -15.33 23.17 -31.78
C TYR A 602 -14.78 22.33 -32.93
N GLN A 603 -14.94 22.83 -34.14
CA GLN A 603 -14.33 22.22 -35.32
C GLN A 603 -12.94 22.82 -35.56
N LYS A 604 -11.93 22.19 -34.97
CA LYS A 604 -10.51 22.58 -35.12
C LYS A 604 -10.08 22.67 -36.60
N PRO A 605 -9.47 23.78 -37.06
CA PRO A 605 -8.79 23.87 -38.35
C PRO A 605 -7.63 22.87 -38.48
N SER A 606 -7.33 22.42 -39.70
CA SER A 606 -6.22 21.47 -39.92
C SER A 606 -4.84 21.99 -39.50
N ALA A 607 -4.67 23.32 -39.42
CA ALA A 607 -3.42 23.97 -39.03
C ALA A 607 -3.16 23.96 -37.51
N GLU A 608 -4.20 23.71 -36.70
CA GLU A 608 -4.06 23.67 -35.24
C GLU A 608 -3.64 22.29 -34.76
N ASP A 609 -2.86 22.27 -33.68
CA ASP A 609 -2.50 21.04 -32.97
C ASP A 609 -3.44 20.89 -31.77
N ALA A 610 -4.06 19.71 -31.64
CA ALA A 610 -4.94 19.41 -30.51
C ALA A 610 -4.21 19.53 -29.17
N GLY A 611 -2.92 19.21 -29.11
CA GLY A 611 -2.11 19.32 -27.88
C GLY A 611 -1.83 20.76 -27.43
N ASN A 612 -2.15 21.75 -28.26
CA ASN A 612 -2.00 23.17 -27.93
C ASN A 612 -3.34 23.88 -27.65
N LEU A 613 -4.46 23.16 -27.77
CA LEU A 613 -5.78 23.67 -27.40
C LEU A 613 -6.02 23.48 -25.90
N GLY A 614 -6.71 24.46 -25.29
CA GLY A 614 -7.08 24.42 -23.89
C GLY A 614 -8.33 25.25 -23.62
N LEU A 615 -9.10 24.87 -22.61
CA LEU A 615 -10.21 25.66 -22.10
C LEU A 615 -9.63 26.71 -21.17
N VAL A 616 -10.06 27.95 -21.33
CA VAL A 616 -9.58 29.08 -20.55
C VAL A 616 -10.75 29.80 -19.89
N TYR A 617 -10.56 30.18 -18.63
CA TYR A 617 -11.42 31.12 -17.93
C TYR A 617 -11.02 32.55 -18.30
N VAL A 618 -12.01 33.39 -18.64
CA VAL A 618 -11.82 34.80 -19.02
C VAL A 618 -12.34 35.69 -17.90
N GLY A 619 -11.43 36.18 -17.06
CA GLY A 619 -11.78 37.05 -15.94
C GLY A 619 -12.15 38.47 -16.38
N ALA A 620 -13.07 39.10 -15.64
CA ALA A 620 -13.53 40.47 -15.92
C ALA A 620 -12.43 41.54 -15.85
N ASP A 621 -11.29 41.23 -15.23
CA ASP A 621 -10.10 42.05 -15.08
C ASP A 621 -9.02 41.81 -16.15
N ASN A 622 -9.38 41.14 -17.26
CA ASN A 622 -8.48 40.76 -18.36
C ASN A 622 -7.46 39.66 -17.96
N THR A 623 -7.77 38.84 -16.96
CA THR A 623 -7.04 37.61 -16.66
C THR A 623 -7.48 36.47 -17.58
N LEU A 624 -6.53 35.60 -17.95
CA LEU A 624 -6.77 34.41 -18.74
C LEU A 624 -6.18 33.18 -18.06
N ASP A 625 -7.03 32.43 -17.35
CA ASP A 625 -6.59 31.26 -16.59
C ASP A 625 -6.80 29.98 -17.38
N TRP A 626 -5.71 29.27 -17.65
CA TRP A 626 -5.75 28.01 -18.40
C TRP A 626 -6.14 26.85 -17.49
N ILE A 627 -7.18 26.12 -17.87
CA ILE A 627 -7.65 24.97 -17.11
C ILE A 627 -6.78 23.76 -17.44
N LYS A 628 -5.97 23.33 -16.46
CA LYS A 628 -4.87 22.37 -16.64
C LYS A 628 -5.31 21.00 -17.20
N ASN A 629 -6.53 20.56 -16.88
CA ASN A 629 -7.06 19.25 -17.27
C ASN A 629 -8.03 19.31 -18.46
N SER A 630 -8.06 20.45 -19.17
CA SER A 630 -8.86 20.57 -20.38
C SER A 630 -8.21 19.83 -21.55
N TYR A 631 -9.01 19.16 -22.38
CA TYR A 631 -8.53 18.47 -23.58
C TYR A 631 -9.53 18.57 -24.75
N TYR A 632 -9.02 18.43 -25.97
CA TYR A 632 -9.84 18.38 -27.18
C TYR A 632 -10.14 16.93 -27.57
N ASP A 633 -11.42 16.55 -27.58
CA ASP A 633 -11.88 15.26 -28.10
C ASP A 633 -12.06 15.37 -29.63
N GLY A 634 -11.17 14.74 -30.38
CA GLY A 634 -11.14 14.81 -31.84
C GLY A 634 -12.29 14.07 -32.53
N ASP A 635 -12.81 13.01 -31.91
CA ASP A 635 -13.88 12.19 -32.47
C ASP A 635 -15.22 12.89 -32.30
N LYS A 636 -15.44 13.48 -31.12
CA LYS A 636 -16.66 14.23 -30.79
C LYS A 636 -16.62 15.71 -31.19
N LYS A 637 -15.44 16.23 -31.54
CA LYS A 637 -15.19 17.63 -31.95
C LYS A 637 -15.63 18.64 -30.88
N VAL A 638 -15.18 18.39 -29.64
CA VAL A 638 -15.51 19.21 -28.47
C VAL A 638 -14.27 19.50 -27.64
N MET A 639 -14.21 20.68 -27.05
CA MET A 639 -13.27 21.00 -25.97
C MET A 639 -13.93 20.63 -24.65
N VAL A 640 -13.30 19.76 -23.86
CA VAL A 640 -13.86 19.21 -22.61
C VAL A 640 -13.00 19.63 -21.43
N SER A 641 -13.64 20.00 -20.32
CA SER A 641 -12.97 20.21 -19.04
C SER A 641 -13.97 20.15 -17.89
N ASP A 642 -13.47 19.84 -16.70
CA ASP A 642 -14.22 20.09 -15.47
C ASP A 642 -14.04 21.56 -15.04
N VAL A 643 -15.11 22.15 -14.52
CA VAL A 643 -15.17 23.53 -14.04
C VAL A 643 -15.73 23.58 -12.62
N THR A 644 -15.23 24.52 -11.81
CA THR A 644 -15.61 24.66 -10.39
C THR A 644 -16.60 25.80 -10.14
N HIS A 645 -17.00 26.52 -11.18
CA HIS A 645 -18.02 27.56 -11.16
C HIS A 645 -18.50 27.79 -12.60
N PHE A 646 -19.52 28.62 -12.79
CA PHE A 646 -19.92 29.08 -14.12
C PHE A 646 -19.47 30.51 -14.36
N SER A 647 -18.94 30.77 -15.56
CA SER A 647 -18.41 32.07 -15.95
C SER A 647 -18.20 32.16 -17.46
N VAL A 648 -17.36 33.10 -17.89
CA VAL A 648 -16.93 33.25 -19.28
C VAL A 648 -15.79 32.27 -19.58
N TYR A 649 -16.04 31.31 -20.46
CA TYR A 649 -15.07 30.32 -20.92
C TYR A 649 -14.77 30.49 -22.41
N GLY A 650 -13.50 30.38 -22.79
CA GLY A 650 -13.06 30.40 -24.18
C GLY A 650 -12.24 29.17 -24.52
N ILE A 651 -12.08 28.90 -25.82
CA ILE A 651 -11.11 27.92 -26.33
C ILE A 651 -9.84 28.66 -26.75
N GLY A 652 -8.77 28.48 -25.98
CA GLY A 652 -7.46 29.07 -26.25
C GLY A 652 -6.55 28.14 -27.05
N TYR A 653 -5.61 28.73 -27.80
CA TYR A 653 -4.57 28.01 -28.53
C TYR A 653 -3.16 28.57 -28.23
N LYS A 654 -2.26 27.71 -27.75
CA LYS A 654 -0.84 28.06 -27.52
C LYS A 654 0.01 27.77 -28.75
N SER A 655 0.10 28.73 -29.67
CA SER A 655 1.00 28.61 -30.83
C SER A 655 2.47 28.49 -30.39
N PRO A 656 3.31 27.67 -31.04
CA PRO A 656 4.76 27.62 -30.80
C PRO A 656 5.47 28.97 -30.91
N ALA A 657 4.89 29.93 -31.65
CA ALA A 657 5.41 31.30 -31.78
C ALA A 657 5.11 32.21 -30.57
N ALA A 658 4.17 31.83 -29.68
CA ALA A 658 3.81 32.61 -28.50
C ALA A 658 4.78 32.41 -27.31
N LYS A 659 5.74 31.46 -27.42
CA LYS A 659 6.81 31.27 -26.41
C LYS A 659 7.82 32.43 -26.35
N ASP A 660 7.88 33.29 -27.36
CA ASP A 660 8.84 34.41 -27.41
C ASP A 660 8.37 35.68 -26.66
N SER A 661 7.12 35.74 -26.18
CA SER A 661 6.64 36.87 -25.34
C SER A 661 6.84 36.68 -23.84
N GLU A 662 7.08 35.46 -23.35
CA GLU A 662 7.36 35.21 -21.92
C GLU A 662 8.81 35.56 -21.51
N GLN A 663 9.71 35.81 -22.47
CA GLN A 663 11.11 36.19 -22.18
C GLN A 663 11.42 37.70 -22.21
N LYS A 664 10.41 38.58 -22.30
CA LYS A 664 10.60 40.04 -22.22
C LYS A 664 9.78 40.71 -21.11
N SER A 665 10.05 40.30 -19.88
CA SER A 665 9.79 41.14 -18.69
C SER A 665 10.92 41.01 -17.68
N THR A 666 12.17 41.19 -18.14
CA THR A 666 13.29 41.53 -17.25
C THR A 666 13.57 43.04 -17.30
N VAL A 667 13.41 43.65 -16.12
CA VAL A 667 14.07 44.87 -15.62
C VAL A 667 13.70 46.19 -16.32
N SER A 668 12.71 46.89 -15.73
CA SER A 668 12.75 48.35 -15.67
C SER A 668 12.63 48.76 -14.21
N GLY A 669 13.75 49.17 -13.62
CA GLY A 669 13.86 49.56 -12.22
C GLY A 669 15.19 50.22 -11.96
N ASN A 670 15.37 51.45 -12.46
CA ASN A 670 15.80 52.60 -11.68
C ASN A 670 16.25 53.75 -12.60
N THR A 671 15.35 54.73 -12.74
CA THR A 671 15.76 56.12 -12.94
C THR A 671 15.48 56.84 -11.63
N VAL A 672 16.51 57.14 -10.85
CA VAL A 672 16.46 58.21 -9.85
C VAL A 672 17.59 59.18 -10.19
N ASN A 673 17.19 60.35 -10.68
CA ASN A 673 18.05 61.50 -10.87
C ASN A 673 18.11 62.30 -9.55
N LYS A 674 19.34 62.67 -9.17
CA LYS A 674 19.77 63.96 -8.59
C LYS A 674 18.79 64.69 -7.64
N GLN A 675 19.15 64.81 -6.37
CA GLN A 675 19.93 65.93 -5.81
C GLN A 675 20.34 65.65 -4.37
#